data_AF-Q5MYT7-F1
#
_entry.id   AF-Q5MYT7-F1
#
_cell.length_a   1.000
_cell.length_b   1.000
_cell.length_c   1.000
_cell.angle_alpha   90.00
_cell.angle_beta   90.00
_cell.angle_gamma   90.00
#
_symmetry.space_group_name_H-M   'P 1'
#
loop_
_entity.id
_entity.type
_entity.pdbx_description
1 polymer ?
#
loop_
_entity_poly.entity_id
_entity_poly.type
_entity_poly.pdbx_seq_one_letter_code
_entity_poly.pdbx_strand_id
1 'polypeptide(L)'
;MDLYHTPAGALDKLVAHSLHPAPEFTAAVRRALGSLDNVLRKNGAGGLQRPRVIRIIKGGAHARGTALRGGTDVELVIFLDCLRSFGDQKTCHTEILGAIQALLESWGCNPGPGLTFEFSGPKASGILQFRLASVDQENWIDVSLVPAFDALGQLHSEVKPTPNVYSSLLSSHCQAGEHSACFTELRKNFVNIRPVKLKNLILLVKHWYRQVQTQVVRATLPPSYALELLTIFAWEQGCRKDAFSLAQGLRTVLALIQRNKHLCIFWTENYGFEDPAVGEFLRRQLKRPRPVILDPADPTWDLGNGTAWCWDVLAKEAEYSFNQQCFKEASGALVQPWEGPGLPCAGILDLGHPIQQGAKHALEDNNGHLAVQPMKESLQPSNPARGLPETATKISAMPDPTVTETHKSLKKSVHPKTVSETVVNPSSHVWITQSTASSNTPPGHSSMSTAGSQMGPDLSQIPSKELDSFIQDHLRPSSQFQQQVRQAIDTILCCLREKCVDKVLRVSKGGSFGRGTDLRGKCDVELVIFYKTLGDFKGQNSHQTEILCDMQAQLQRWCQNPAPGLSLQFIEQKSNALHLQLVPTNLSNRVDLSVLPAFDAVGPLKSGAKPLPETYSSLLSSGCQAGEHAACFAELRRNFINTRPAKLRSLMLLVKHWYRQVAARFEGGETAGAALPPAYALELLTVFAWEQGCGEQKFSMAEGLRTVLRLVQQHQSLCIYWTVNYSVQDPAIRAHLLRQLRKARPLILDPADPTWNMDQGNWKLLAQEAAALESQVCLQSRDGNLVPPWDVMPALLHQTPAQNLDKFICEFLQPDRHFLTQVKRAVDTICSFLKENCFRNSTIKVLKVVKGGSSAKGTALQGRSDADLVVFLSCFRQFSEQGSHRAEIIAEIQAQLEACQQKQRFDVKFEISKRKNPRVLSFTLTSKTLLGQSVDFDVLPAFDALGQLKSGSRPDPRVYTDLIQSYSNAGEFSTCFTELQRDFISSRPTKLKSLIRLVKHWYQQCNKTVKGKGSLPPQHGLELLTVYAWERGSQNPQFNMAEGFRTVLELIGQYRQLCVYWTINYGAEDETIGDFLKMQLQKPRPVILDPADPTGNLGHNARWDLLAKEAAAYTSALCCMDKDGNPIKPWPVKAAV
;
A
#
# COMPACT_ATOMS: atom_id res chain seq x y z
N MET A 1 29.78 23.45 17.09
CA MET A 1 29.14 22.14 16.77
C MET A 1 29.44 21.85 15.30
N ASP A 2 29.83 20.63 14.94
CA ASP A 2 30.05 20.25 13.52
C ASP A 2 28.81 20.55 12.63
N LEU A 3 27.62 20.33 13.21
CA LEU A 3 26.34 20.73 12.64
C LEU A 3 26.26 22.20 12.20
N TYR A 4 26.67 23.16 13.05
CA TYR A 4 26.50 24.60 12.76
C TYR A 4 27.48 25.13 11.70
N HIS A 5 28.57 24.41 11.44
CA HIS A 5 29.52 24.71 10.36
C HIS A 5 29.18 23.97 9.06
N THR A 6 28.35 22.92 9.13
CA THR A 6 27.90 22.16 7.96
C THR A 6 26.83 22.95 7.19
N PRO A 7 27.01 23.27 5.89
CA PRO A 7 26.00 23.97 5.10
C PRO A 7 24.77 23.09 4.82
N ALA A 8 23.60 23.70 4.59
CA ALA A 8 22.32 23.00 4.44
C ALA A 8 22.34 21.81 3.46
N GLY A 9 23.03 21.96 2.31
CA GLY A 9 23.16 20.92 1.28
C GLY A 9 24.11 19.77 1.63
N ALA A 10 24.90 19.87 2.70
CA ALA A 10 25.82 18.84 3.16
C ALA A 10 25.29 18.00 4.33
N LEU A 11 24.14 18.36 4.91
CA LEU A 11 23.56 17.65 6.07
C LEU A 11 23.31 16.15 5.82
N ASP A 12 22.90 15.76 4.61
CA ASP A 12 22.75 14.34 4.24
C ASP A 12 24.08 13.58 4.34
N LYS A 13 25.22 14.22 4.01
CA LYS A 13 26.55 13.63 4.18
C LYS A 13 26.95 13.55 5.65
N LEU A 14 26.65 14.58 6.45
CA LEU A 14 26.92 14.60 7.90
C LEU A 14 26.21 13.43 8.61
N VAL A 15 24.92 13.22 8.33
CA VAL A 15 24.17 12.09 8.90
C VAL A 15 24.81 10.76 8.49
N ALA A 16 25.14 10.61 7.20
CA ALA A 16 25.68 9.37 6.64
C ALA A 16 27.01 8.92 7.26
N HIS A 17 27.94 9.86 7.51
CA HIS A 17 29.30 9.55 7.98
C HIS A 17 29.46 9.65 9.51
N SER A 18 28.77 10.59 10.15
CA SER A 18 29.04 10.97 11.54
C SER A 18 27.96 10.54 12.53
N LEU A 19 26.69 10.41 12.11
CA LEU A 19 25.58 10.20 13.07
C LEU A 19 25.06 8.76 13.16
N HIS A 20 25.19 7.97 12.10
CA HIS A 20 24.83 6.54 12.17
C HIS A 20 25.84 5.75 13.04
N PRO A 21 25.37 4.85 13.92
CA PRO A 21 26.24 3.94 14.65
C PRO A 21 27.08 3.08 13.71
N ALA A 22 28.32 2.77 14.09
CA ALA A 22 29.20 1.92 13.29
C ALA A 22 28.52 0.56 12.98
N PRO A 23 28.56 0.06 11.73
CA PRO A 23 27.92 -1.20 11.37
C PRO A 23 28.43 -2.39 12.18
N GLU A 24 29.73 -2.41 12.48
CA GLU A 24 30.40 -3.46 13.25
C GLU A 24 29.96 -3.47 14.71
N PHE A 25 29.99 -2.31 15.38
CA PHE A 25 29.44 -2.15 16.74
C PHE A 25 27.97 -2.57 16.81
N THR A 26 27.16 -2.13 15.83
CA THR A 26 25.74 -2.51 15.73
C THR A 26 25.55 -4.02 15.58
N ALA A 27 26.41 -4.70 14.81
CA ALA A 27 26.39 -6.15 14.66
C ALA A 27 26.86 -6.88 15.93
N ALA A 28 27.89 -6.37 16.62
CA ALA A 28 28.38 -6.91 17.89
C ALA A 28 27.30 -6.82 18.98
N VAL A 29 26.72 -5.63 19.19
CA VAL A 29 25.60 -5.40 20.12
C VAL A 29 24.41 -6.30 19.79
N ARG A 30 24.05 -6.46 18.51
CA ARG A 30 22.94 -7.35 18.11
C ARG A 30 23.21 -8.81 18.50
N ARG A 31 24.46 -9.29 18.39
CA ARG A 31 24.87 -10.64 18.85
C ARG A 31 24.83 -10.75 20.37
N ALA A 32 25.41 -9.78 21.09
CA ALA A 32 25.40 -9.74 22.56
C ALA A 32 23.98 -9.79 23.13
N LEU A 33 23.10 -8.88 22.67
CA LEU A 33 21.68 -8.85 23.07
C LEU A 33 20.88 -10.08 22.58
N GLY A 34 21.40 -10.88 21.65
CA GLY A 34 20.83 -12.17 21.26
C GLY A 34 21.29 -13.31 22.17
N SER A 35 22.56 -13.27 22.60
CA SER A 35 23.11 -14.17 23.62
C SER A 35 22.39 -14.00 24.96
N LEU A 36 22.22 -12.75 25.41
CA LEU A 36 21.52 -12.44 26.65
C LEU A 36 20.04 -12.89 26.64
N ASP A 37 19.33 -12.73 25.50
CA ASP A 37 17.95 -13.22 25.32
C ASP A 37 17.87 -14.73 25.54
N ASN A 38 18.82 -15.50 24.98
CA ASN A 38 18.92 -16.95 25.18
C ASN A 38 19.21 -17.33 26.64
N VAL A 39 20.11 -16.62 27.33
CA VAL A 39 20.44 -16.90 28.75
C VAL A 39 19.22 -16.65 29.64
N LEU A 40 18.55 -15.51 29.48
CA LEU A 40 17.37 -15.14 30.26
C LEU A 40 16.21 -16.13 30.06
N ARG A 41 16.03 -16.66 28.85
CA ARG A 41 15.02 -17.70 28.57
C ARG A 41 15.40 -19.08 29.11
N LYS A 42 16.66 -19.50 28.98
CA LYS A 42 17.11 -20.84 29.42
C LYS A 42 17.12 -20.99 30.93
N ASN A 43 17.64 -19.98 31.65
CA ASN A 43 17.78 -20.07 33.12
C ASN A 43 16.47 -19.76 33.88
N GLY A 44 15.38 -19.42 33.18
CA GLY A 44 14.02 -19.42 33.71
C GLY A 44 13.34 -20.81 33.78
N ALA A 45 14.05 -21.90 33.46
CA ALA A 45 13.51 -23.26 33.42
C ALA A 45 14.11 -24.22 34.48
N GLY A 46 14.98 -23.73 35.37
CA GLY A 46 15.64 -24.54 36.40
C GLY A 46 15.11 -24.27 37.81
N GLY A 47 14.08 -25.00 38.24
CA GLY A 47 13.55 -25.01 39.61
C GLY A 47 12.09 -24.56 39.74
N LEU A 48 11.35 -25.20 40.64
CA LEU A 48 9.87 -25.12 40.78
C LEU A 48 9.30 -23.77 41.26
N GLN A 49 10.14 -22.73 41.41
CA GLN A 49 9.83 -21.48 42.14
C GLN A 49 10.30 -20.21 41.40
N ARG A 50 10.83 -20.29 40.16
CA ARG A 50 11.29 -19.11 39.41
C ARG A 50 10.34 -18.72 38.27
N PRO A 51 10.15 -17.41 38.01
CA PRO A 51 9.21 -16.92 37.00
C PRO A 51 9.70 -17.21 35.58
N ARG A 52 8.78 -17.59 34.70
CA ARG A 52 9.08 -17.93 33.31
C ARG A 52 8.99 -16.69 32.43
N VAL A 53 10.02 -16.50 31.59
CA VAL A 53 10.00 -15.48 30.54
C VAL A 53 9.04 -15.89 29.42
N ILE A 54 7.93 -15.17 29.28
CA ILE A 54 6.99 -15.29 28.16
C ILE A 54 7.70 -14.86 26.86
N ARG A 55 8.16 -13.61 26.83
CA ARG A 55 8.84 -13.00 25.69
C ARG A 55 9.72 -11.83 26.12
N ILE A 56 10.73 -11.52 25.32
CA ILE A 56 11.58 -10.34 25.50
C ILE A 56 11.38 -9.45 24.28
N ILE A 57 11.15 -8.16 24.49
CA ILE A 57 11.01 -7.15 23.44
C ILE A 57 12.10 -6.10 23.58
N LYS A 58 12.76 -5.79 22.47
CA LYS A 58 13.77 -4.75 22.38
C LYS A 58 13.07 -3.40 22.12
N GLY A 59 13.29 -2.42 22.98
CA GLY A 59 12.85 -1.04 22.92
C GLY A 59 14.03 -0.06 22.85
N GLY A 60 13.84 1.14 23.38
CA GLY A 60 14.84 2.23 23.28
C GLY A 60 15.11 2.70 21.84
N ALA A 61 16.01 3.67 21.69
CA ALA A 61 16.38 4.26 20.40
C ALA A 61 16.95 3.23 19.43
N HIS A 62 17.71 2.24 19.93
CA HIS A 62 18.24 1.15 19.12
C HIS A 62 17.15 0.37 18.40
N ALA A 63 16.08 -0.03 19.10
CA ALA A 63 15.00 -0.79 18.46
C ALA A 63 14.03 0.09 17.65
N ARG A 64 13.90 1.38 17.98
CA ARG A 64 13.18 2.38 17.17
C ARG A 64 13.90 2.73 15.86
N GLY A 65 15.18 2.35 15.71
CA GLY A 65 16.01 2.70 14.55
C GLY A 65 16.49 4.16 14.57
N THR A 66 16.55 4.76 15.76
CA THR A 66 16.90 6.18 16.02
C THR A 66 18.12 6.30 16.93
N ALA A 67 18.98 5.27 16.95
CA ALA A 67 20.25 5.24 17.68
C ALA A 67 21.31 6.14 17.02
N LEU A 68 22.06 6.86 17.85
CA LEU A 68 23.17 7.72 17.44
C LEU A 68 24.53 7.03 17.63
N ARG A 69 25.52 7.42 16.81
CA ARG A 69 26.94 7.18 17.08
C ARG A 69 27.37 7.85 18.40
N GLY A 70 28.39 7.33 19.08
CA GLY A 70 28.90 7.91 20.33
C GLY A 70 27.88 7.91 21.47
N GLY A 71 27.28 6.74 21.73
CA GLY A 71 26.31 6.54 22.81
C GLY A 71 24.85 6.41 22.34
N THR A 72 24.14 5.40 22.80
CA THR A 72 22.70 5.23 22.58
C THR A 72 22.05 4.36 23.66
N ASP A 73 20.73 4.17 23.61
CA ASP A 73 19.95 3.38 24.55
C ASP A 73 19.25 2.20 23.87
N VAL A 74 19.13 1.09 24.62
CA VAL A 74 18.22 -0.01 24.33
C VAL A 74 17.50 -0.44 25.60
N GLU A 75 16.21 -0.67 25.47
CA GLU A 75 15.39 -1.24 26.52
C GLU A 75 15.21 -2.74 26.23
N LEU A 76 15.40 -3.60 27.23
CA LEU A 76 15.07 -5.02 27.17
C LEU A 76 13.89 -5.27 28.11
N VAL A 77 12.67 -5.23 27.54
CA VAL A 77 11.46 -5.52 28.29
C VAL A 77 11.28 -7.03 28.38
N ILE A 78 11.32 -7.57 29.59
CA ILE A 78 11.14 -8.99 29.88
C ILE A 78 9.73 -9.21 30.40
N PHE A 79 8.90 -9.86 29.60
CA PHE A 79 7.55 -10.23 30.00
C PHE A 79 7.57 -11.53 30.79
N LEU A 80 7.05 -11.51 32.02
CA LEU A 80 7.07 -12.62 32.97
C LEU A 80 5.66 -13.15 33.24
N ASP A 81 5.53 -14.47 33.39
CA ASP A 81 4.23 -15.15 33.62
C ASP A 81 3.65 -14.98 35.04
N CYS A 82 4.51 -14.61 36.00
CA CYS A 82 4.11 -14.26 37.35
C CYS A 82 3.41 -12.89 37.44
N LEU A 83 3.58 -12.02 36.44
CA LEU A 83 2.94 -10.71 36.37
C LEU A 83 1.64 -10.83 35.56
N ARG A 84 0.49 -10.62 36.22
CA ARG A 84 -0.87 -10.79 35.65
C ARG A 84 -1.68 -9.51 35.59
N SER A 85 -1.26 -8.47 36.29
CA SER A 85 -1.85 -7.13 36.28
C SER A 85 -0.77 -6.03 36.22
N PHE A 86 -1.19 -4.80 35.94
CA PHE A 86 -0.32 -3.63 36.10
C PHE A 86 0.15 -3.43 37.55
N GLY A 87 -0.72 -3.72 38.53
CA GLY A 87 -0.41 -3.59 39.96
C GLY A 87 0.70 -4.53 40.43
N ASP A 88 0.76 -5.75 39.86
CA ASP A 88 1.70 -6.81 40.28
C ASP A 88 3.17 -6.39 40.12
N GLN A 89 3.46 -5.48 39.18
CA GLN A 89 4.81 -4.95 38.97
C GLN A 89 5.36 -4.31 40.25
N LYS A 90 4.55 -3.55 40.98
CA LYS A 90 4.99 -2.83 42.20
C LYS A 90 5.48 -3.76 43.30
N THR A 91 4.92 -4.97 43.39
CA THR A 91 5.20 -5.93 44.46
C THR A 91 6.29 -6.97 44.13
N CYS A 92 6.65 -7.15 42.85
CA CYS A 92 7.39 -8.34 42.40
C CYS A 92 8.89 -8.09 42.08
N HIS A 93 9.43 -6.89 42.34
CA HIS A 93 10.73 -6.52 41.79
C HIS A 93 11.97 -7.10 42.50
N THR A 94 12.08 -7.06 43.84
CA THR A 94 13.39 -7.24 44.50
C THR A 94 14.04 -8.61 44.27
N GLU A 95 13.30 -9.71 44.48
CA GLU A 95 13.85 -11.07 44.31
C GLU A 95 14.11 -11.42 42.84
N ILE A 96 13.18 -11.05 41.95
CA ILE A 96 13.28 -11.27 40.50
C ILE A 96 14.48 -10.51 39.93
N LEU A 97 14.66 -9.24 40.32
CA LEU A 97 15.82 -8.46 39.88
C LEU A 97 17.13 -8.98 40.48
N GLY A 98 17.15 -9.43 41.73
CA GLY A 98 18.34 -10.08 42.30
C GLY A 98 18.77 -11.33 41.51
N ALA A 99 17.81 -12.18 41.15
CA ALA A 99 18.07 -13.36 40.32
C ALA A 99 18.53 -13.00 38.90
N ILE A 100 17.94 -11.98 38.27
CA ILE A 100 18.38 -11.51 36.94
C ILE A 100 19.75 -10.82 37.01
N GLN A 101 20.05 -10.07 38.07
CA GLN A 101 21.34 -9.41 38.25
C GLN A 101 22.47 -10.44 38.32
N ALA A 102 22.33 -11.50 39.13
CA ALA A 102 23.33 -12.57 39.20
C ALA A 102 23.57 -13.26 37.83
N LEU A 103 22.51 -13.47 37.04
CA LEU A 103 22.61 -13.97 35.67
C LEU A 103 23.32 -12.98 34.73
N LEU A 104 23.04 -11.69 34.88
CA LEU A 104 23.60 -10.61 34.07
C LEU A 104 25.08 -10.40 34.35
N GLU A 105 25.50 -10.43 35.62
CA GLU A 105 26.91 -10.34 36.02
C GLU A 105 27.72 -11.54 35.49
N SER A 106 27.19 -12.75 35.63
CA SER A 106 27.81 -13.97 35.06
C SER A 106 27.93 -13.92 33.53
N TRP A 107 26.90 -13.44 32.83
CA TRP A 107 26.94 -13.24 31.38
C TRP A 107 27.91 -12.11 30.98
N GLY A 108 27.97 -11.05 31.78
CA GLY A 108 28.80 -9.86 31.55
C GLY A 108 30.31 -10.13 31.57
N CYS A 109 30.76 -11.25 32.13
CA CYS A 109 32.16 -11.69 32.03
C CYS A 109 32.60 -11.97 30.58
N ASN A 110 31.68 -12.26 29.65
CA ASN A 110 32.00 -12.45 28.23
C ASN A 110 30.80 -12.03 27.34
N PRO A 111 30.61 -10.71 27.09
CA PRO A 111 29.49 -10.20 26.29
C PRO A 111 29.63 -10.51 24.79
N GLY A 112 30.79 -11.02 24.36
CA GLY A 112 31.15 -11.31 22.98
C GLY A 112 32.31 -10.45 22.44
N PRO A 113 32.93 -10.86 21.32
CA PRO A 113 34.12 -10.20 20.79
C PRO A 113 33.85 -8.76 20.36
N GLY A 114 34.76 -7.86 20.77
CA GLY A 114 34.72 -6.43 20.44
C GLY A 114 33.87 -5.57 21.36
N LEU A 115 33.37 -6.11 22.48
CA LEU A 115 32.59 -5.37 23.48
C LEU A 115 33.18 -5.50 24.89
N THR A 116 33.13 -4.41 25.65
CA THR A 116 33.30 -4.38 27.10
C THR A 116 31.93 -4.33 27.78
N PHE A 117 31.86 -4.78 29.04
CA PHE A 117 30.65 -4.76 29.86
C PHE A 117 30.92 -3.97 31.14
N GLU A 118 30.03 -3.05 31.48
CA GLU A 118 30.08 -2.24 32.71
C GLU A 118 28.70 -2.26 33.37
N PHE A 119 28.58 -2.84 34.57
CA PHE A 119 27.32 -2.85 35.31
C PHE A 119 27.16 -1.53 36.09
N SER A 120 26.02 -0.85 35.93
CA SER A 120 25.81 0.51 36.48
C SER A 120 24.91 0.55 37.72
N GLY A 121 24.53 -0.61 38.27
CA GLY A 121 23.59 -0.72 39.38
C GLY A 121 22.14 -0.35 39.01
N PRO A 122 21.19 -0.56 39.95
CA PRO A 122 19.80 -0.12 39.76
C PRO A 122 19.67 1.40 39.97
N LYS A 123 19.44 2.17 38.89
CA LYS A 123 19.20 3.62 38.98
C LYS A 123 17.79 4.01 39.46
N ALA A 124 16.84 3.08 39.40
CA ALA A 124 15.46 3.26 39.82
C ALA A 124 14.89 1.93 40.32
N SER A 125 13.89 1.98 41.21
CA SER A 125 13.14 0.80 41.60
C SER A 125 12.54 0.13 40.36
N GLY A 126 12.83 -1.15 40.15
CA GLY A 126 12.29 -1.94 39.05
C GLY A 126 13.21 -2.14 37.82
N ILE A 127 14.34 -1.43 37.71
CA ILE A 127 15.17 -1.44 36.48
C ILE A 127 16.64 -1.77 36.79
N LEU A 128 17.20 -2.74 36.07
CA LEU A 128 18.65 -3.02 36.05
C LEU A 128 19.30 -2.31 34.85
N GLN A 129 20.45 -1.67 35.07
CA GLN A 129 21.19 -0.99 34.00
C GLN A 129 22.64 -1.47 33.88
N PHE A 130 23.07 -1.65 32.64
CA PHE A 130 24.44 -1.96 32.28
C PHE A 130 24.78 -1.33 30.93
N ARG A 131 26.06 -1.18 30.65
CA ARG A 131 26.60 -0.63 29.41
C ARG A 131 27.37 -1.69 28.65
N LEU A 132 27.20 -1.70 27.33
CA LEU A 132 28.10 -2.36 26.40
C LEU A 132 28.82 -1.30 25.58
N ALA A 133 30.16 -1.28 25.60
CA ALA A 133 30.96 -0.33 24.82
C ALA A 133 31.91 -1.06 23.86
N SER A 134 32.31 -0.40 22.79
CA SER A 134 33.43 -0.84 21.95
C SER A 134 34.74 -0.75 22.74
N VAL A 135 35.76 -1.51 22.31
CA VAL A 135 37.07 -1.58 22.99
C VAL A 135 37.77 -0.21 23.02
N ASP A 136 37.57 0.60 21.98
CA ASP A 136 38.03 2.00 21.89
C ASP A 136 37.19 3.00 22.71
N GLN A 137 36.09 2.55 23.31
CA GLN A 137 35.06 3.36 24.00
C GLN A 137 34.40 4.48 23.15
N GLU A 138 34.67 4.56 21.84
CA GLU A 138 34.02 5.56 20.95
C GLU A 138 32.51 5.33 20.81
N ASN A 139 32.03 4.10 20.99
CA ASN A 139 30.63 3.74 20.81
C ASN A 139 30.16 2.91 22.00
N TRP A 140 29.09 3.34 22.66
CA TRP A 140 28.47 2.58 23.73
C TRP A 140 26.96 2.52 23.58
N ILE A 141 26.36 1.54 24.25
CA ILE A 141 24.93 1.39 24.39
C ILE A 141 24.57 1.11 25.85
N ASP A 142 23.74 1.98 26.41
CA ASP A 142 23.17 1.84 27.73
C ASP A 142 21.93 0.93 27.63
N VAL A 143 21.99 -0.22 28.29
CA VAL A 143 20.94 -1.24 28.31
C VAL A 143 20.14 -1.09 29.60
N SER A 144 18.83 -0.84 29.48
CA SER A 144 17.88 -0.90 30.59
C SER A 144 17.06 -2.17 30.50
N LEU A 145 17.19 -3.06 31.48
CA LEU A 145 16.43 -4.30 31.58
C LEU A 145 15.24 -4.08 32.52
N VAL A 146 14.03 -4.30 32.00
CA VAL A 146 12.76 -3.95 32.65
C VAL A 146 11.80 -5.15 32.67
N PRO A 147 11.51 -5.76 33.83
CA PRO A 147 10.42 -6.74 33.95
C PRO A 147 9.05 -6.07 33.73
N ALA A 148 8.15 -6.70 32.99
CA ALA A 148 6.83 -6.13 32.69
C ALA A 148 5.70 -7.18 32.60
N PHE A 149 4.47 -6.72 32.82
CA PHE A 149 3.23 -7.45 32.56
C PHE A 149 2.90 -7.42 31.07
N ASP A 150 2.54 -8.56 30.47
CA ASP A 150 2.19 -8.65 29.05
C ASP A 150 0.76 -8.18 28.76
N ALA A 151 0.50 -6.89 29.00
CA ALA A 151 -0.81 -6.26 28.82
C ALA A 151 -1.35 -6.32 27.37
N LEU A 152 -0.50 -6.63 26.40
CA LEU A 152 -0.86 -6.75 24.98
C LEU A 152 -1.01 -8.21 24.54
N GLY A 153 -0.46 -9.17 25.27
CA GLY A 153 -0.36 -10.57 24.86
C GLY A 153 0.37 -10.74 23.52
N GLN A 154 -0.01 -11.75 22.73
CA GLN A 154 0.50 -11.94 21.38
C GLN A 154 -0.09 -10.93 20.38
N LEU A 155 0.17 -9.63 20.58
CA LEU A 155 -0.33 -8.59 19.70
C LEU A 155 0.45 -8.49 18.40
N HIS A 156 -0.30 -8.38 17.32
CA HIS A 156 0.21 -8.16 15.99
C HIS A 156 0.22 -6.64 15.68
N SER A 157 1.38 -6.07 15.29
CA SER A 157 1.50 -5.09 14.17
C SER A 157 0.20 -4.65 13.52
N GLU A 158 -0.14 -3.37 13.63
CA GLU A 158 -1.25 -2.72 12.93
C GLU A 158 -2.63 -3.11 13.47
N VAL A 159 -2.71 -4.03 14.44
CA VAL A 159 -3.90 -4.23 15.25
C VAL A 159 -3.87 -3.27 16.44
N LYS A 160 -4.76 -2.27 16.42
CA LYS A 160 -5.04 -1.38 17.54
C LYS A 160 -5.43 -2.21 18.79
N PRO A 161 -4.80 -2.03 19.96
CA PRO A 161 -5.19 -2.72 21.19
C PRO A 161 -6.66 -2.51 21.53
N THR A 162 -7.30 -3.50 22.17
CA THR A 162 -8.68 -3.33 22.66
C THR A 162 -8.72 -2.24 23.74
N PRO A 163 -9.71 -1.33 23.76
CA PRO A 163 -9.76 -0.24 24.74
C PRO A 163 -9.71 -0.69 26.20
N ASN A 164 -10.18 -1.91 26.50
CA ASN A 164 -10.08 -2.55 27.81
C ASN A 164 -8.67 -2.52 28.39
N VAL A 165 -7.61 -2.69 27.57
CA VAL A 165 -6.20 -2.64 28.02
C VAL A 165 -5.88 -1.28 28.65
N TYR A 166 -6.32 -0.20 28.00
CA TYR A 166 -6.11 1.16 28.47
C TYR A 166 -7.05 1.51 29.62
N SER A 167 -8.30 1.04 29.62
CA SER A 167 -9.18 1.21 30.79
C SER A 167 -8.59 0.54 32.05
N SER A 168 -8.02 -0.66 31.93
CA SER A 168 -7.36 -1.36 33.05
C SER A 168 -6.09 -0.65 33.52
N LEU A 169 -5.33 -0.02 32.62
CA LEU A 169 -4.20 0.85 32.97
C LEU A 169 -4.65 2.08 33.78
N LEU A 170 -5.77 2.70 33.38
CA LEU A 170 -6.33 3.84 34.12
C LEU A 170 -6.88 3.44 35.49
N SER A 171 -7.50 2.25 35.58
CA SER A 171 -7.99 1.68 36.84
C SER A 171 -6.88 1.22 37.79
N SER A 172 -5.64 1.01 37.33
CA SER A 172 -4.52 0.65 38.22
C SER A 172 -3.91 1.86 38.96
N HIS A 173 -4.46 3.07 38.76
CA HIS A 173 -4.01 4.32 39.38
C HIS A 173 -2.48 4.54 39.27
N CYS A 174 -1.92 4.20 38.11
CA CYS A 174 -0.49 4.32 37.86
C CYS A 174 -0.05 5.79 37.71
N GLN A 175 1.23 6.05 37.97
CA GLN A 175 1.86 7.32 37.62
C GLN A 175 2.00 7.44 36.10
N ALA A 176 2.16 8.67 35.60
CA ALA A 176 2.26 8.94 34.16
C ALA A 176 3.44 8.20 33.51
N GLY A 177 3.15 7.25 32.60
CA GLY A 177 4.15 6.43 31.95
C GLY A 177 4.81 5.35 32.82
N GLU A 178 4.28 5.08 34.02
CA GLU A 178 4.84 4.08 34.96
C GLU A 178 4.94 2.68 34.34
N HIS A 179 3.91 2.26 33.59
CA HIS A 179 3.87 0.97 32.92
C HIS A 179 4.23 1.04 31.42
N SER A 180 4.91 2.11 31.00
CA SER A 180 5.25 2.38 29.60
C SER A 180 5.99 1.23 28.90
N ALA A 181 6.78 0.44 29.64
CA ALA A 181 7.45 -0.77 29.15
C ALA A 181 6.48 -1.82 28.57
N CYS A 182 5.26 -1.95 29.11
CA CYS A 182 4.24 -2.88 28.62
C CYS A 182 3.85 -2.58 27.16
N PHE A 183 3.97 -1.31 26.75
CA PHE A 183 3.62 -0.81 25.43
C PHE A 183 4.84 -0.61 24.50
N THR A 184 6.04 -1.04 24.93
CA THR A 184 7.29 -0.84 24.17
C THR A 184 7.24 -1.47 22.77
N GLU A 185 6.48 -2.55 22.56
CA GLU A 185 6.29 -3.07 21.20
C GLU A 185 5.58 -2.08 20.27
N LEU A 186 4.51 -1.42 20.74
CA LEU A 186 3.78 -0.41 19.97
C LEU A 186 4.68 0.80 19.68
N ARG A 187 5.36 1.29 20.72
CA ARG A 187 6.32 2.41 20.67
C ARG A 187 7.44 2.17 19.65
N LYS A 188 7.98 0.95 19.63
CA LYS A 188 8.98 0.50 18.66
C LYS A 188 8.43 0.55 17.24
N ASN A 189 7.24 0.01 17.00
CA ASN A 189 6.67 -0.07 15.66
C ASN A 189 6.39 1.33 15.11
N PHE A 190 5.75 2.21 15.89
CA PHE A 190 5.36 3.57 15.51
C PHE A 190 6.51 4.38 14.88
N VAL A 191 7.73 4.26 15.43
CA VAL A 191 8.93 4.95 14.94
C VAL A 191 9.70 4.14 13.89
N ASN A 192 9.87 2.83 14.09
CA ASN A 192 10.76 2.05 13.23
C ASN A 192 10.22 1.83 11.79
N ILE A 193 8.89 1.81 11.60
CA ILE A 193 8.28 1.69 10.26
C ILE A 193 8.43 2.96 9.40
N ARG A 194 8.90 4.08 9.98
CA ARG A 194 9.00 5.36 9.28
C ARG A 194 10.12 5.39 8.23
N PRO A 195 10.00 6.22 7.17
CA PRO A 195 10.99 6.28 6.08
C PRO A 195 12.41 6.53 6.58
N VAL A 196 13.41 5.94 5.90
CA VAL A 196 14.84 6.08 6.27
C VAL A 196 15.23 7.55 6.38
N LYS A 197 14.81 8.41 5.44
CA LYS A 197 15.16 9.84 5.51
C LYS A 197 14.50 10.59 6.68
N LEU A 198 13.33 10.13 7.17
CA LEU A 198 12.75 10.64 8.42
C LEU A 198 13.55 10.19 9.63
N LYS A 199 14.01 8.93 9.68
CA LYS A 199 14.92 8.47 10.73
C LYS A 199 16.24 9.23 10.71
N ASN A 200 16.77 9.57 9.54
CA ASN A 200 17.95 10.45 9.39
C ASN A 200 17.70 11.87 9.92
N LEU A 201 16.52 12.44 9.70
CA LEU A 201 16.13 13.71 10.34
C LEU A 201 16.04 13.59 11.87
N ILE A 202 15.49 12.48 12.38
CA ILE A 202 15.46 12.22 13.83
C ILE A 202 16.89 12.15 14.41
N LEU A 203 17.83 11.47 13.73
CA LEU A 203 19.24 11.46 14.16
C LEU A 203 19.82 12.88 14.19
N LEU A 204 19.53 13.70 13.18
CA LEU A 204 20.01 15.08 13.12
C LEU A 204 19.45 15.95 14.28
N VAL A 205 18.16 15.83 14.58
CA VAL A 205 17.50 16.50 15.72
C VAL A 205 18.06 16.01 17.06
N LYS A 206 18.27 14.70 17.24
CA LYS A 206 18.86 14.13 18.46
C LYS A 206 20.33 14.53 18.62
N HIS A 207 21.09 14.68 17.53
CA HIS A 207 22.46 15.16 17.57
C HIS A 207 22.52 16.63 17.99
N TRP A 208 21.69 17.50 17.40
CA TRP A 208 21.52 18.88 17.86
C TRP A 208 21.21 18.92 19.36
N TYR A 209 20.19 18.18 19.80
CA TYR A 209 19.78 18.12 21.21
C TYR A 209 20.91 17.66 22.13
N ARG A 210 21.69 16.63 21.76
CA ARG A 210 22.87 16.20 22.53
C ARG A 210 23.91 17.32 22.67
N GLN A 211 24.15 18.09 21.61
CA GLN A 211 25.07 19.23 21.69
C GLN A 211 24.54 20.31 22.66
N VAL A 212 23.22 20.58 22.66
CA VAL A 212 22.61 21.48 23.67
C VAL A 212 22.80 20.94 25.09
N GLN A 213 22.58 19.64 25.32
CA GLN A 213 22.80 18.99 26.62
C GLN A 213 24.24 19.17 27.13
N THR A 214 25.25 19.16 26.25
CA THR A 214 26.65 19.38 26.67
C THR A 214 26.99 20.82 27.05
N GLN A 215 26.16 21.80 26.64
CA GLN A 215 26.38 23.22 26.92
C GLN A 215 25.58 23.70 28.15
N VAL A 216 24.44 23.07 28.42
CA VAL A 216 23.53 23.51 29.49
C VAL A 216 23.75 22.70 30.77
N VAL A 217 24.61 23.24 31.63
CA VAL A 217 24.87 22.69 32.96
C VAL A 217 23.64 22.93 33.88
N ARG A 218 23.10 21.85 34.48
CA ARG A 218 21.99 21.80 35.47
C ARG A 218 20.54 21.98 34.99
N ALA A 219 20.22 22.05 33.70
CA ALA A 219 18.81 22.09 33.25
C ALA A 219 18.20 20.68 33.08
N THR A 220 16.98 20.48 33.58
CA THR A 220 16.18 19.27 33.33
C THR A 220 15.50 19.36 31.96
N LEU A 221 16.20 18.92 30.93
CA LEU A 221 15.74 18.94 29.54
C LEU A 221 14.76 17.76 29.25
N PRO A 222 13.79 17.92 28.33
CA PRO A 222 12.78 16.90 28.05
C PRO A 222 13.40 15.62 27.45
N PRO A 223 12.79 14.42 27.62
CA PRO A 223 13.35 13.18 27.10
C PRO A 223 13.59 13.23 25.59
N SER A 224 14.69 12.65 25.10
CA SER A 224 15.00 12.67 23.66
C SER A 224 13.90 12.04 22.79
N TYR A 225 13.09 11.12 23.35
CA TYR A 225 11.91 10.55 22.68
C TYR A 225 10.81 11.58 22.39
N ALA A 226 10.64 12.63 23.20
CA ALA A 226 9.73 13.75 22.92
C ALA A 226 10.09 14.43 21.58
N LEU A 227 11.38 14.54 21.30
CA LEU A 227 11.91 15.15 20.08
C LEU A 227 11.81 14.19 18.88
N GLU A 228 11.88 12.87 19.09
CA GLU A 228 11.55 11.87 18.05
C GLU A 228 10.09 12.03 17.61
N LEU A 229 9.15 12.14 18.56
CA LEU A 229 7.73 12.38 18.28
C LEU A 229 7.46 13.73 17.63
N LEU A 230 8.08 14.82 18.11
CA LEU A 230 7.94 16.14 17.50
C LEU A 230 8.47 16.17 16.05
N THR A 231 9.54 15.42 15.76
CA THR A 231 10.06 15.26 14.39
C THR A 231 9.12 14.48 13.48
N ILE A 232 8.48 13.43 14.00
CA ILE A 232 7.44 12.69 13.25
C ILE A 232 6.25 13.60 12.97
N PHE A 233 5.74 14.33 13.97
CA PHE A 233 4.66 15.29 13.81
C PHE A 233 4.99 16.36 12.75
N ALA A 234 6.19 16.96 12.81
CA ALA A 234 6.62 17.98 11.84
C ALA A 234 6.58 17.46 10.39
N TRP A 235 7.10 16.24 10.16
CA TRP A 235 7.08 15.61 8.85
C TRP A 235 5.66 15.18 8.41
N GLU A 236 4.84 14.72 9.35
CA GLU A 236 3.44 14.35 9.06
C GLU A 236 2.57 15.56 8.71
N GLN A 237 2.78 16.74 9.30
CA GLN A 237 1.98 17.92 8.94
C GLN A 237 2.51 18.66 7.71
N GLY A 238 3.84 18.73 7.55
CA GLY A 238 4.47 19.60 6.55
C GLY A 238 5.04 18.92 5.31
N CYS A 239 5.21 17.58 5.32
CA CYS A 239 5.98 16.90 4.29
C CYS A 239 5.30 15.66 3.68
N ARG A 240 5.11 14.59 4.46
CA ARG A 240 4.64 13.24 4.03
C ARG A 240 5.36 12.62 2.81
N LYS A 241 6.54 13.13 2.43
CA LYS A 241 7.36 12.65 1.31
C LYS A 241 8.58 11.89 1.83
N ASP A 242 9.05 10.89 1.10
CA ASP A 242 10.22 10.08 1.51
C ASP A 242 11.54 10.78 1.15
N ALA A 243 11.49 11.68 0.16
CA ALA A 243 12.56 12.60 -0.21
C ALA A 243 12.17 14.03 0.17
N PHE A 244 13.03 14.68 0.96
CA PHE A 244 12.92 16.07 1.41
C PHE A 244 14.30 16.61 1.84
N SER A 245 14.39 17.90 2.13
CA SER A 245 15.61 18.55 2.66
C SER A 245 15.72 18.39 4.18
N LEU A 246 16.84 17.85 4.66
CA LEU A 246 17.09 17.70 6.11
C LEU A 246 17.17 19.06 6.82
N ALA A 247 17.71 20.10 6.16
CA ALA A 247 17.73 21.46 6.70
C ALA A 247 16.31 21.98 6.93
N GLN A 248 15.40 21.74 5.97
CA GLN A 248 14.01 22.17 6.04
C GLN A 248 13.26 21.45 7.17
N GLY A 249 13.48 20.13 7.30
CA GLY A 249 12.92 19.35 8.39
C GLY A 249 13.42 19.82 9.76
N LEU A 250 14.73 20.00 9.92
CA LEU A 250 15.33 20.47 11.17
C LEU A 250 14.81 21.87 11.53
N ARG A 251 14.73 22.78 10.54
CA ARG A 251 14.20 24.14 10.71
C ARG A 251 12.77 24.14 11.22
N THR A 252 11.95 23.19 10.77
CA THR A 252 10.56 23.01 11.18
C THR A 252 10.45 22.50 12.61
N VAL A 253 11.25 21.50 12.99
CA VAL A 253 11.27 20.96 14.35
C VAL A 253 11.72 22.02 15.35
N LEU A 254 12.80 22.75 15.05
CA LEU A 254 13.28 23.85 15.90
C LEU A 254 12.25 25.00 16.01
N ALA A 255 11.48 25.30 14.95
CA ALA A 255 10.39 26.27 15.01
C ALA A 255 9.22 25.82 15.90
N LEU A 256 8.91 24.53 15.94
CA LEU A 256 7.94 23.97 16.89
C LEU A 256 8.45 24.04 18.34
N ILE A 257 9.74 23.77 18.57
CA ILE A 257 10.38 23.89 19.89
C ILE A 257 10.31 25.34 20.42
N GLN A 258 10.55 26.34 19.58
CA GLN A 258 10.34 27.75 19.97
C GLN A 258 8.90 28.02 20.44
N ARG A 259 7.91 27.43 19.76
CA ARG A 259 6.48 27.56 20.08
C ARG A 259 6.00 26.48 21.07
N ASN A 260 6.86 25.96 21.95
CA ASN A 260 6.52 24.90 22.92
C ASN A 260 5.23 25.19 23.73
N LYS A 261 5.02 26.45 24.15
CA LYS A 261 3.81 26.90 24.86
C LYS A 261 2.49 26.72 24.08
N HIS A 262 2.56 26.42 22.79
CA HIS A 262 1.42 26.16 21.92
C HIS A 262 1.27 24.69 21.50
N LEU A 263 2.23 23.81 21.82
CA LEU A 263 2.16 22.40 21.42
C LEU A 263 1.15 21.61 22.26
N CYS A 264 0.16 21.01 21.59
CA CYS A 264 -0.63 19.90 22.14
C CYS A 264 -0.73 18.82 21.04
N ILE A 265 -0.04 17.70 21.22
CA ILE A 265 0.19 16.67 20.18
C ILE A 265 -0.20 15.30 20.73
N PHE A 266 -0.97 14.54 19.95
CA PHE A 266 -1.32 13.16 20.24
C PHE A 266 -1.68 12.41 18.94
N TRP A 267 -1.71 11.09 18.99
CA TRP A 267 -2.14 10.22 17.90
C TRP A 267 -3.26 9.28 18.37
N THR A 268 -4.10 8.80 17.46
CA THR A 268 -5.21 7.87 17.77
C THR A 268 -4.99 6.43 17.29
N GLU A 269 -3.73 6.10 16.99
CA GLU A 269 -3.33 4.83 16.36
C GLU A 269 -3.54 3.62 17.28
N ASN A 270 -3.20 3.73 18.57
CA ASN A 270 -3.36 2.63 19.54
C ASN A 270 -4.52 2.84 20.52
N TYR A 271 -4.91 4.08 20.80
CA TYR A 271 -6.04 4.44 21.69
C TYR A 271 -6.87 5.56 21.06
N GLY A 272 -8.04 5.88 21.62
CA GLY A 272 -8.88 6.95 21.11
C GLY A 272 -10.07 7.27 22.00
N PHE A 273 -11.06 7.97 21.45
CA PHE A 273 -12.24 8.46 22.18
C PHE A 273 -13.42 7.48 22.15
N GLU A 274 -13.26 6.31 21.52
CA GLU A 274 -14.28 5.27 21.37
C GLU A 274 -14.74 4.64 22.69
N ASP A 275 -13.85 4.53 23.67
CA ASP A 275 -14.19 4.12 25.03
C ASP A 275 -14.45 5.35 25.91
N PRO A 276 -15.54 5.40 26.71
CA PRO A 276 -15.86 6.58 27.52
C PRO A 276 -14.78 6.95 28.53
N ALA A 277 -14.17 5.98 29.22
CA ALA A 277 -13.19 6.24 30.27
C ALA A 277 -11.84 6.71 29.70
N VAL A 278 -11.35 6.02 28.66
CA VAL A 278 -10.14 6.42 27.92
C VAL A 278 -10.36 7.76 27.23
N GLY A 279 -11.51 7.96 26.60
CA GLY A 279 -11.87 9.20 25.93
C GLY A 279 -12.03 10.40 26.87
N GLU A 280 -12.56 10.21 28.08
CA GLU A 280 -12.57 11.27 29.09
C GLU A 280 -11.15 11.59 29.59
N PHE A 281 -10.35 10.55 29.87
CA PHE A 281 -8.96 10.73 30.30
C PHE A 281 -8.12 11.49 29.26
N LEU A 282 -8.25 11.16 27.97
CA LEU A 282 -7.61 11.90 26.89
C LEU A 282 -8.04 13.37 26.85
N ARG A 283 -9.33 13.68 27.02
CA ARG A 283 -9.80 15.08 27.12
C ARG A 283 -9.20 15.82 28.32
N ARG A 284 -8.91 15.13 29.44
CA ARG A 284 -8.21 15.71 30.59
C ARG A 284 -6.72 15.93 30.28
N GLN A 285 -6.03 14.98 29.65
CA GLN A 285 -4.63 15.11 29.24
C GLN A 285 -4.41 16.29 28.27
N LEU A 286 -5.25 16.42 27.23
CA LEU A 286 -5.13 17.48 26.22
C LEU A 286 -5.41 18.90 26.75
N LYS A 287 -5.95 19.03 27.97
CA LYS A 287 -6.17 20.30 28.69
C LYS A 287 -5.03 20.68 29.65
N ARG A 288 -3.98 19.85 29.77
CA ARG A 288 -2.83 20.12 30.65
C ARG A 288 -1.97 21.29 30.15
N PRO A 289 -1.14 21.91 31.01
CA PRO A 289 -0.21 22.97 30.61
C PRO A 289 0.71 22.51 29.47
N ARG A 290 0.80 23.32 28.41
CA ARG A 290 1.59 23.04 27.21
C ARG A 290 3.11 23.24 27.46
N PRO A 291 4.01 22.51 26.77
CA PRO A 291 3.72 21.49 25.75
C PRO A 291 3.10 20.21 26.32
N VAL A 292 2.12 19.65 25.60
CA VAL A 292 1.60 18.31 25.81
C VAL A 292 1.98 17.47 24.58
N ILE A 293 2.66 16.34 24.78
CA ILE A 293 3.05 15.41 23.72
C ILE A 293 2.82 13.99 24.22
N LEU A 294 1.65 13.41 23.91
CA LEU A 294 1.30 12.08 24.39
C LEU A 294 2.02 10.99 23.59
N ASP A 295 2.58 10.00 24.28
CA ASP A 295 3.19 8.82 23.66
C ASP A 295 2.12 8.04 22.86
N PRO A 296 2.28 7.83 21.54
CA PRO A 296 1.36 7.04 20.72
C PRO A 296 1.03 5.64 21.27
N ALA A 297 1.90 5.09 22.13
CA ALA A 297 1.74 3.76 22.72
C ALA A 297 1.03 3.75 24.09
N ASP A 298 1.12 4.85 24.86
CA ASP A 298 0.66 4.96 26.26
C ASP A 298 -0.03 6.32 26.48
N PRO A 299 -1.37 6.38 26.64
CA PRO A 299 -2.10 7.63 26.77
C PRO A 299 -1.83 8.36 28.10
N THR A 300 -1.22 7.69 29.08
CA THR A 300 -0.85 8.29 30.38
C THR A 300 0.46 9.07 30.30
N TRP A 301 1.31 8.79 29.31
CA TRP A 301 2.66 9.34 29.26
C TRP A 301 2.73 10.61 28.40
N ASP A 302 2.62 11.76 29.07
CA ASP A 302 2.92 13.06 28.48
C ASP A 302 4.43 13.35 28.54
N LEU A 303 5.07 13.35 27.36
CA LEU A 303 6.48 13.64 27.15
C LEU A 303 6.75 15.15 27.00
N GLY A 304 5.70 15.96 26.79
CA GLY A 304 5.77 17.41 26.83
C GLY A 304 5.82 17.92 28.28
N ASN A 305 4.88 17.45 29.10
CA ASN A 305 4.79 17.65 30.55
C ASN A 305 4.87 19.12 31.02
N GLY A 306 4.42 20.07 30.18
CA GLY A 306 4.38 21.49 30.51
C GLY A 306 5.74 22.06 30.93
N THR A 307 5.78 22.70 32.09
CA THR A 307 6.99 23.33 32.65
C THR A 307 7.86 22.41 33.49
N ALA A 308 7.57 21.10 33.56
CA ALA A 308 8.43 20.14 34.27
C ALA A 308 9.81 19.96 33.59
N TRP A 309 9.89 20.27 32.29
CA TRP A 309 11.12 20.28 31.52
C TRP A 309 11.44 21.69 31.02
N CYS A 310 12.73 22.02 30.93
CA CYS A 310 13.23 23.33 30.49
C CYS A 310 13.13 23.50 28.95
N TRP A 311 11.91 23.49 28.41
CA TRP A 311 11.63 23.75 27.00
C TRP A 311 12.03 25.16 26.55
N ASP A 312 12.09 26.13 27.47
CA ASP A 312 12.53 27.50 27.21
C ASP A 312 14.02 27.57 26.85
N VAL A 313 14.86 26.71 27.44
CA VAL A 313 16.28 26.57 27.09
C VAL A 313 16.41 26.04 25.66
N LEU A 314 15.65 25.00 25.30
CA LEU A 314 15.64 24.49 23.93
C LEU A 314 15.10 25.51 22.93
N ALA A 315 14.13 26.35 23.33
CA ALA A 315 13.59 27.42 22.49
C ALA A 315 14.62 28.52 22.21
N LYS A 316 15.39 28.94 23.22
CA LYS A 316 16.49 29.92 23.06
C LYS A 316 17.59 29.37 22.15
N GLU A 317 18.00 28.12 22.33
CA GLU A 317 19.03 27.52 21.47
C GLU A 317 18.51 27.28 20.05
N ALA A 318 17.23 26.94 19.88
CA ALA A 318 16.58 26.84 18.57
C ALA A 318 16.56 28.21 17.83
N GLU A 319 16.36 29.31 18.55
CA GLU A 319 16.45 30.67 18.00
C GLU A 319 17.87 30.99 17.51
N TYR A 320 18.87 30.75 18.37
CA TYR A 320 20.28 30.93 18.03
C TYR A 320 20.71 30.07 16.82
N SER A 321 20.17 28.85 16.73
CA SER A 321 20.46 27.90 15.65
C SER A 321 20.14 28.46 14.26
N PHE A 322 19.11 29.31 14.09
CA PHE A 322 18.64 29.73 12.76
C PHE A 322 19.63 30.57 11.95
N ASN A 323 20.60 31.22 12.61
CA ASN A 323 21.59 32.06 11.96
C ASN A 323 22.85 31.27 11.48
N GLN A 324 22.90 29.97 11.77
CA GLN A 324 24.04 29.07 11.49
C GLN A 324 24.04 28.53 10.05
N GLN A 325 25.17 27.96 9.59
CA GLN A 325 25.31 27.52 8.19
C GLN A 325 24.36 26.38 7.80
N CYS A 326 23.91 25.57 8.76
CA CYS A 326 22.96 24.48 8.52
C CYS A 326 21.58 24.93 8.00
N PHE A 327 21.26 26.23 8.09
CA PHE A 327 20.05 26.83 7.51
C PHE A 327 20.34 27.85 6.41
N LYS A 328 21.57 27.91 5.89
CA LYS A 328 21.92 28.74 4.74
C LYS A 328 22.03 27.87 3.49
N GLU A 329 21.26 28.20 2.48
CA GLU A 329 21.37 27.61 1.15
C GLU A 329 22.62 28.14 0.42
N ALA A 330 23.02 27.49 -0.68
CA ALA A 330 24.15 27.95 -1.50
C ALA A 330 23.97 29.36 -2.09
N SER A 331 22.71 29.82 -2.18
CA SER A 331 22.31 31.18 -2.56
C SER A 331 22.50 32.23 -1.45
N GLY A 332 22.85 31.82 -0.24
CA GLY A 332 22.83 32.66 0.97
C GLY A 332 21.44 32.84 1.59
N ALA A 333 20.38 32.36 0.95
CA ALA A 333 19.03 32.42 1.48
C ALA A 333 18.85 31.53 2.73
N LEU A 334 18.00 31.96 3.66
CA LEU A 334 17.63 31.17 4.82
C LEU A 334 16.59 30.12 4.46
N VAL A 335 16.86 28.87 4.82
CA VAL A 335 15.95 27.73 4.67
C VAL A 335 14.67 28.00 5.47
N GLN A 336 13.52 27.95 4.79
CA GLN A 336 12.21 28.13 5.40
C GLN A 336 11.70 26.83 6.04
N PRO A 337 10.92 26.88 7.13
CA PRO A 337 10.24 25.69 7.65
C PRO A 337 9.21 25.13 6.65
N TRP A 338 8.67 23.93 6.92
CA TRP A 338 7.49 23.43 6.23
C TRP A 338 6.22 24.16 6.69
N GLU A 339 5.28 24.31 5.75
CA GLU A 339 3.94 24.83 6.01
C GLU A 339 2.93 23.67 6.07
N GLY A 340 1.94 23.77 6.95
CA GLY A 340 0.90 22.76 7.11
C GLY A 340 0.05 23.00 8.36
N PRO A 341 -1.08 22.28 8.52
CA PRO A 341 -1.92 22.40 9.71
C PRO A 341 -1.13 22.05 10.99
N GLY A 342 -1.04 22.98 11.94
CA GLY A 342 -0.26 22.81 13.17
C GLY A 342 1.22 23.17 13.07
N LEU A 343 1.66 23.73 11.94
CA LEU A 343 3.02 24.23 11.79
C LEU A 343 3.09 25.75 11.90
N PRO A 344 4.25 26.32 12.28
CA PRO A 344 4.45 27.76 12.37
C PRO A 344 4.26 28.48 11.02
N CYS A 345 3.17 29.22 10.86
CA CYS A 345 2.97 30.16 9.75
C CYS A 345 3.35 31.60 10.17
N ALA A 346 3.69 32.42 9.18
CA ALA A 346 3.93 33.86 9.37
C ALA A 346 2.62 34.57 9.79
N GLY A 347 2.71 35.49 10.75
CA GLY A 347 1.57 36.30 11.23
C GLY A 347 0.61 35.63 12.23
N ILE A 348 0.71 34.31 12.46
CA ILE A 348 -0.16 33.60 13.41
C ILE A 348 0.67 33.14 14.62
N LEU A 349 0.28 33.53 15.84
CA LEU A 349 0.96 33.14 17.08
C LEU A 349 0.60 31.72 17.54
N ASP A 350 -0.69 31.40 17.59
CA ASP A 350 -1.16 30.06 17.97
C ASP A 350 -0.97 29.04 16.84
N LEU A 351 -0.85 27.77 17.21
CA LEU A 351 -0.72 26.66 16.26
C LEU A 351 -2.06 25.97 15.93
N GLY A 352 -3.15 26.31 16.62
CA GLY A 352 -4.45 25.64 16.44
C GLY A 352 -4.48 24.20 16.96
N HIS A 353 -3.63 23.88 17.95
CA HIS A 353 -3.54 22.55 18.55
C HIS A 353 -4.62 22.33 19.65
N PRO A 354 -5.11 21.08 19.82
CA PRO A 354 -4.63 19.85 19.19
C PRO A 354 -5.26 19.53 17.83
N ILE A 355 -4.48 18.97 16.91
CA ILE A 355 -4.94 18.52 15.59
C ILE A 355 -5.00 17.00 15.59
N GLN A 356 -6.21 16.44 15.49
CA GLN A 356 -6.43 15.00 15.50
C GLN A 356 -5.91 14.35 14.20
N GLN A 357 -5.03 13.37 14.32
CA GLN A 357 -4.69 12.46 13.22
C GLN A 357 -5.46 11.14 13.34
N GLY A 358 -6.24 10.83 12.31
CA GLY A 358 -7.02 9.60 12.13
C GLY A 358 -7.65 9.56 10.73
N ALA A 359 -8.11 8.39 10.29
CA ALA A 359 -8.80 8.25 9.02
C ALA A 359 -10.12 9.06 9.02
N LYS A 360 -10.49 9.66 7.88
CA LYS A 360 -11.63 10.58 7.76
C LYS A 360 -12.93 9.98 8.31
N HIS A 361 -13.45 10.49 9.43
CA HIS A 361 -14.79 11.10 9.57
C HIS A 361 -15.12 11.43 11.05
N ALA A 362 -15.97 12.44 11.22
CA ALA A 362 -16.78 12.75 12.42
C ALA A 362 -16.05 13.11 13.75
N LEU A 363 -15.93 14.41 13.99
CA LEU A 363 -16.45 14.99 15.24
C LEU A 363 -17.46 16.08 14.84
N GLU A 364 -18.74 15.86 15.08
CA GLU A 364 -19.74 16.93 15.10
C GLU A 364 -19.77 17.50 16.52
N ASP A 365 -19.58 18.81 16.66
CA ASP A 365 -19.69 19.49 17.95
C ASP A 365 -21.17 19.58 18.38
N ASN A 366 -21.62 18.57 19.13
CA ASN A 366 -22.85 18.62 19.91
C ASN A 366 -22.52 18.63 21.40
N ASN A 367 -22.36 19.83 21.97
CA ASN A 367 -23.30 20.36 22.96
C ASN A 367 -22.74 21.61 23.66
N GLY A 368 -23.22 22.79 23.22
CA GLY A 368 -23.32 23.94 24.13
C GLY A 368 -24.46 23.68 25.11
N HIS A 369 -24.17 23.81 26.41
CA HIS A 369 -25.13 23.55 27.48
C HIS A 369 -26.37 24.46 27.41
N LEU A 370 -27.55 23.88 27.54
CA LEU A 370 -28.62 24.40 28.41
C LEU A 370 -29.46 23.23 28.91
N ALA A 371 -29.19 22.78 30.13
CA ALA A 371 -30.04 21.84 30.84
C ALA A 371 -30.96 22.64 31.78
N VAL A 372 -32.27 22.54 31.58
CA VAL A 372 -33.29 22.88 32.58
C VAL A 372 -34.20 21.66 32.72
N GLN A 373 -34.51 21.31 33.96
CA GLN A 373 -35.13 20.03 34.34
C GLN A 373 -36.62 19.96 33.95
N PRO A 374 -37.18 18.75 33.74
CA PRO A 374 -38.61 18.58 33.57
C PRO A 374 -39.33 18.56 34.92
N MET A 375 -40.41 19.33 35.05
CA MET A 375 -41.41 19.12 36.10
C MET A 375 -42.80 19.06 35.46
N LYS A 376 -43.64 18.16 35.99
CA LYS A 376 -44.91 17.73 35.38
C LYS A 376 -46.09 18.31 36.15
N GLU A 377 -47.14 18.71 35.42
CA GLU A 377 -48.54 18.86 35.87
C GLU A 377 -48.81 19.87 37.03
N SER A 378 -49.59 20.94 36.82
CA SER A 378 -51.01 20.84 36.48
C SER A 378 -51.70 22.19 36.15
N LEU A 379 -52.88 22.07 35.51
CA LEU A 379 -54.03 22.99 35.46
C LEU A 379 -54.01 24.30 34.64
N GLN A 380 -55.02 24.34 33.75
CA GLN A 380 -55.53 25.35 32.80
C GLN A 380 -56.22 26.58 33.48
N PRO A 381 -56.98 27.47 32.76
CA PRO A 381 -56.67 28.27 31.55
C PRO A 381 -57.22 29.74 31.59
N SER A 382 -56.72 30.68 30.76
CA SER A 382 -57.56 31.71 30.07
C SER A 382 -56.77 32.72 29.20
N ASN A 383 -57.36 33.07 28.05
CA ASN A 383 -57.05 34.19 27.13
C ASN A 383 -57.88 35.46 27.53
N PRO A 384 -57.92 36.63 26.82
CA PRO A 384 -57.15 37.14 25.65
C PRO A 384 -56.73 38.67 25.68
N ALA A 385 -56.02 39.12 24.62
CA ALA A 385 -55.96 40.51 24.05
C ALA A 385 -55.26 41.62 24.89
N ARG A 386 -54.84 42.81 24.38
CA ARG A 386 -54.93 43.51 23.07
C ARG A 386 -53.84 44.62 23.00
N GLY A 387 -53.30 45.02 21.83
CA GLY A 387 -52.53 46.30 21.71
C GLY A 387 -51.53 46.45 20.53
N LEU A 388 -51.75 47.45 19.68
CA LEU A 388 -50.97 47.99 18.54
C LEU A 388 -51.30 49.52 18.46
N PRO A 389 -50.67 50.40 17.65
CA PRO A 389 -49.30 50.53 17.13
C PRO A 389 -48.78 52.01 17.22
N GLU A 390 -47.97 52.48 16.23
CA GLU A 390 -47.66 53.89 15.83
C GLU A 390 -46.63 54.71 16.65
N THR A 391 -45.80 55.65 16.14
CA THR A 391 -45.04 55.93 14.88
C THR A 391 -44.23 57.23 15.07
N ALA A 392 -43.28 57.50 14.14
CA ALA A 392 -42.75 58.82 13.71
C ALA A 392 -41.63 59.51 14.55
N THR A 393 -40.81 60.47 14.06
CA THR A 393 -40.27 60.80 12.70
C THR A 393 -39.20 61.92 12.80
N LYS A 394 -38.04 61.77 12.11
CA LYS A 394 -37.13 62.83 11.53
C LYS A 394 -35.94 62.12 10.83
N ILE A 395 -35.59 62.23 9.53
CA ILE A 395 -35.55 63.33 8.53
C ILE A 395 -34.49 64.39 8.88
N SER A 396 -33.61 64.94 8.00
CA SER A 396 -32.97 64.60 6.70
C SER A 396 -32.17 65.87 6.24
N ALA A 397 -31.02 65.78 5.54
CA ALA A 397 -30.56 66.73 4.48
C ALA A 397 -29.09 66.55 4.00
N MET A 398 -28.89 66.69 2.68
CA MET A 398 -27.66 67.03 1.92
C MET A 398 -27.82 68.51 1.41
N PRO A 399 -27.02 69.18 0.51
CA PRO A 399 -25.90 68.73 -0.37
C PRO A 399 -24.70 69.71 -0.65
N ASP A 400 -23.73 69.21 -1.44
CA ASP A 400 -22.80 69.74 -2.51
C ASP A 400 -22.87 71.22 -3.05
N PRO A 401 -21.99 71.73 -4.01
CA PRO A 401 -20.75 71.20 -4.68
C PRO A 401 -19.60 72.21 -5.09
N THR A 402 -18.60 71.74 -5.87
CA THR A 402 -17.64 72.44 -6.82
C THR A 402 -16.41 73.21 -6.24
N VAL A 403 -15.19 73.24 -6.82
CA VAL A 403 -14.73 73.49 -8.23
C VAL A 403 -13.41 72.72 -8.62
N THR A 404 -13.15 72.59 -9.94
CA THR A 404 -12.03 72.03 -10.77
C THR A 404 -10.55 72.29 -10.33
N GLU A 405 -9.53 71.52 -10.78
CA GLU A 405 -8.99 71.40 -12.16
C GLU A 405 -8.44 70.02 -12.64
N THR A 406 -8.19 69.92 -13.95
CA THR A 406 -7.87 68.71 -14.74
C THR A 406 -6.50 68.74 -15.44
N HIS A 407 -5.94 67.56 -15.77
CA HIS A 407 -5.16 67.16 -16.99
C HIS A 407 -4.05 66.11 -16.65
N LYS A 408 -3.53 65.23 -17.53
CA LYS A 408 -3.92 64.68 -18.86
C LYS A 408 -3.19 63.32 -19.08
N SER A 409 -3.53 62.56 -20.13
CA SER A 409 -2.87 61.28 -20.50
C SER A 409 -1.85 61.38 -21.66
N LEU A 410 -1.17 60.25 -21.97
CA LEU A 410 -0.51 59.84 -23.23
C LEU A 410 0.94 60.27 -23.56
N LYS A 411 1.90 59.32 -23.47
CA LYS A 411 2.69 58.71 -24.59
C LYS A 411 3.82 57.80 -24.06
N LYS A 412 3.85 56.52 -24.45
CA LYS A 412 4.64 55.88 -25.55
C LYS A 412 6.15 55.78 -25.33
N SER A 413 6.64 54.53 -25.33
CA SER A 413 8.05 54.13 -25.42
C SER A 413 8.60 54.19 -26.85
N VAL A 414 9.74 54.87 -27.06
CA VAL A 414 10.66 54.69 -28.21
C VAL A 414 12.09 55.07 -27.76
N HIS A 415 13.05 54.14 -27.85
CA HIS A 415 14.50 54.41 -27.95
C HIS A 415 14.84 54.71 -29.43
N PRO A 416 15.92 55.45 -29.84
CA PRO A 416 17.31 55.00 -29.57
C PRO A 416 18.51 55.99 -29.78
N LYS A 417 19.75 55.44 -29.75
CA LYS A 417 21.01 55.86 -30.44
C LYS A 417 21.82 57.08 -29.94
N THR A 418 23.16 57.23 -30.07
CA THR A 418 24.37 56.36 -30.31
C THR A 418 25.65 57.25 -30.10
N VAL A 419 26.88 56.72 -30.27
CA VAL A 419 28.20 57.34 -30.61
C VAL A 419 29.18 57.34 -29.42
N SER A 420 30.43 56.83 -29.47
CA SER A 420 31.24 56.03 -30.43
C SER A 420 32.37 55.32 -29.62
N GLU A 421 33.25 54.40 -30.09
CA GLU A 421 34.14 54.44 -31.27
C GLU A 421 34.82 53.05 -31.52
N THR A 422 35.10 52.71 -32.81
CA THR A 422 36.24 51.91 -33.40
C THR A 422 36.76 50.56 -32.77
N VAL A 423 37.30 49.53 -33.48
CA VAL A 423 37.83 49.39 -34.87
C VAL A 423 37.98 47.88 -35.32
N VAL A 424 37.69 47.58 -36.60
CA VAL A 424 38.34 46.57 -37.53
C VAL A 424 38.20 45.03 -37.37
N ASN A 425 38.34 44.34 -38.51
CA ASN A 425 38.17 42.89 -38.85
C ASN A 425 39.31 42.54 -39.90
N PRO A 426 39.34 41.50 -40.79
CA PRO A 426 38.49 40.31 -41.06
C PRO A 426 39.32 39.01 -41.35
N SER A 427 38.76 38.08 -42.17
CA SER A 427 39.45 37.10 -43.08
C SER A 427 39.89 35.72 -42.53
N SER A 428 39.88 34.61 -43.29
CA SER A 428 39.17 34.16 -44.52
C SER A 428 39.48 32.66 -44.83
N HIS A 429 38.89 32.08 -45.91
CA HIS A 429 39.15 30.76 -46.56
C HIS A 429 38.40 29.52 -45.98
N VAL A 430 37.90 28.54 -46.78
CA VAL A 430 37.96 28.31 -48.25
C VAL A 430 36.68 27.60 -48.79
N TRP A 431 36.48 27.61 -50.13
CA TRP A 431 35.34 27.03 -50.88
C TRP A 431 35.56 25.58 -51.37
N ILE A 432 34.48 24.90 -51.85
CA ILE A 432 34.36 23.95 -53.01
C ILE A 432 32.94 23.28 -52.94
N THR A 433 31.93 23.61 -53.78
CA THR A 433 31.53 23.05 -55.13
C THR A 433 31.25 21.52 -55.14
N GLN A 434 30.22 20.91 -55.76
CA GLN A 434 29.16 21.21 -56.78
C GLN A 434 27.90 20.35 -56.46
N SER A 435 26.62 20.73 -56.70
CA SER A 435 25.83 20.75 -57.97
C SER A 435 25.83 19.41 -58.75
N THR A 436 24.72 18.66 -58.92
CA THR A 436 23.47 18.91 -59.69
C THR A 436 22.44 17.80 -59.32
N ALA A 437 21.12 17.86 -59.57
CA ALA A 437 20.38 18.40 -60.72
C ALA A 437 18.99 18.96 -60.36
N SER A 438 18.42 19.74 -61.26
CA SER A 438 17.08 20.35 -61.18
C SER A 438 16.14 19.77 -62.24
N SER A 439 14.86 19.66 -61.92
CA SER A 439 13.78 19.87 -62.89
C SER A 439 12.65 20.67 -62.24
N ASN A 440 12.05 21.59 -62.99
CA ASN A 440 11.27 22.69 -62.44
C ASN A 440 9.77 22.38 -62.32
N THR A 441 9.15 22.86 -61.24
CA THR A 441 7.75 23.34 -61.23
C THR A 441 7.63 24.50 -60.22
N PRO A 442 6.77 25.51 -60.46
CA PRO A 442 6.92 26.82 -59.82
C PRO A 442 6.32 26.90 -58.41
N PRO A 443 6.97 27.60 -57.46
CA PRO A 443 6.42 27.81 -56.12
C PRO A 443 5.39 28.95 -56.12
N GLY A 444 4.10 28.59 -56.08
CA GLY A 444 3.04 29.53 -55.75
C GLY A 444 3.11 29.94 -54.27
N HIS A 445 3.41 31.21 -53.99
CA HIS A 445 3.40 31.74 -52.63
C HIS A 445 2.00 31.74 -52.01
N SER A 446 1.80 31.00 -50.92
CA SER A 446 0.98 31.44 -49.76
C SER A 446 0.97 30.38 -48.64
N SER A 447 2.08 30.30 -47.89
CA SER A 447 2.14 29.55 -46.64
C SER A 447 1.35 30.27 -45.53
N MET A 448 0.02 30.27 -45.60
CA MET A 448 -0.81 30.56 -44.44
C MET A 448 -0.68 29.39 -43.46
N SER A 449 0.14 29.62 -42.43
CA SER A 449 0.33 28.72 -41.30
C SER A 449 -1.02 28.36 -40.68
N THR A 450 -1.51 27.16 -40.99
CA THR A 450 -2.68 26.60 -40.33
C THR A 450 -2.26 26.22 -38.92
N ALA A 451 -2.86 26.85 -37.91
CA ALA A 451 -2.58 26.58 -36.51
C ALA A 451 -3.10 25.17 -36.12
N GLY A 452 -2.34 24.15 -36.52
CA GLY A 452 -2.60 22.75 -36.20
C GLY A 452 -2.40 22.51 -34.70
N SER A 453 -3.36 21.82 -34.08
CA SER A 453 -3.28 21.36 -32.69
C SER A 453 -1.96 20.62 -32.46
N GLN A 454 -1.04 21.20 -31.69
CA GLN A 454 0.23 20.54 -31.33
C GLN A 454 -0.05 19.21 -30.64
N MET A 455 0.16 18.10 -31.36
CA MET A 455 0.17 16.78 -30.77
C MET A 455 1.44 16.68 -29.91
N GLY A 456 1.29 16.31 -28.63
CA GLY A 456 2.43 16.18 -27.72
C GLY A 456 3.43 15.11 -28.18
N PRO A 457 4.68 15.15 -27.68
CA PRO A 457 5.75 14.24 -28.09
C PRO A 457 5.35 12.76 -28.13
N ASP A 458 5.94 11.99 -29.05
CA ASP A 458 5.73 10.54 -29.13
C ASP A 458 6.16 9.88 -27.81
N LEU A 459 5.22 9.17 -27.18
CA LEU A 459 5.48 8.48 -25.93
C LEU A 459 6.60 7.45 -26.05
N SER A 460 6.80 6.87 -27.24
CA SER A 460 7.85 5.88 -27.49
C SER A 460 9.26 6.42 -27.21
N GLN A 461 9.47 7.74 -27.33
CA GLN A 461 10.76 8.41 -27.22
C GLN A 461 11.07 8.91 -25.79
N ILE A 462 10.09 8.92 -24.88
CA ILE A 462 10.26 9.48 -23.54
C ILE A 462 10.85 8.43 -22.59
N PRO A 463 12.02 8.66 -21.95
CA PRO A 463 12.58 7.71 -20.99
C PRO A 463 11.65 7.45 -19.80
N SER A 464 11.56 6.20 -19.33
CA SER A 464 10.69 5.78 -18.21
C SER A 464 10.79 6.67 -16.94
N LYS A 465 12.00 7.16 -16.62
CA LYS A 465 12.29 8.04 -15.48
C LYS A 465 11.73 9.46 -15.63
N GLU A 466 11.45 9.91 -16.86
CA GLU A 466 11.00 11.27 -17.22
C GLU A 466 9.47 11.33 -17.42
N LEU A 467 8.75 10.22 -17.29
CA LEU A 467 7.29 10.16 -17.47
C LEU A 467 6.53 11.06 -16.47
N ASP A 468 6.97 11.16 -15.20
CA ASP A 468 6.34 12.03 -14.20
C ASP A 468 6.43 13.52 -14.59
N SER A 469 7.58 13.98 -15.09
CA SER A 469 7.74 15.35 -15.62
C SER A 469 6.98 15.53 -16.94
N PHE A 470 7.06 14.58 -17.86
CA PHE A 470 6.35 14.62 -19.14
C PHE A 470 4.82 14.80 -18.97
N ILE A 471 4.23 14.10 -18.00
CA ILE A 471 2.80 14.26 -17.67
C ILE A 471 2.50 15.69 -17.18
N GLN A 472 3.34 16.23 -16.29
CA GLN A 472 3.16 17.56 -15.73
C GLN A 472 3.34 18.67 -16.78
N ASP A 473 4.36 18.54 -17.63
CA ASP A 473 4.81 19.58 -18.54
C ASP A 473 4.04 19.60 -19.85
N HIS A 474 3.60 18.44 -20.36
CA HIS A 474 2.92 18.32 -21.66
C HIS A 474 1.47 17.86 -21.58
N LEU A 475 1.14 16.88 -20.73
CA LEU A 475 -0.20 16.25 -20.75
C LEU A 475 -1.23 16.98 -19.89
N ARG A 476 -0.80 17.58 -18.77
CA ARG A 476 -1.70 18.19 -17.79
C ARG A 476 -2.27 19.53 -18.30
N PRO A 477 -3.59 19.76 -18.24
CA PRO A 477 -4.20 21.05 -18.52
C PRO A 477 -3.64 22.15 -17.59
N SER A 478 -3.53 23.39 -18.09
CA SER A 478 -3.13 24.52 -17.24
C SER A 478 -4.25 24.93 -16.28
N SER A 479 -3.88 25.42 -15.09
CA SER A 479 -4.84 25.92 -14.09
C SER A 479 -5.70 27.06 -14.63
N GLN A 480 -5.12 27.95 -15.44
CA GLN A 480 -5.84 29.05 -16.10
C GLN A 480 -6.92 28.54 -17.06
N PHE A 481 -6.59 27.59 -17.94
CA PHE A 481 -7.56 26.98 -18.86
C PHE A 481 -8.67 26.25 -18.09
N GLN A 482 -8.31 25.47 -17.07
CA GLN A 482 -9.25 24.81 -16.17
C GLN A 482 -10.19 25.80 -15.47
N GLN A 483 -9.75 27.01 -15.15
CA GLN A 483 -10.59 28.05 -14.55
C GLN A 483 -11.52 28.71 -15.58
N GLN A 484 -11.04 28.97 -16.81
CA GLN A 484 -11.86 29.48 -17.91
C GLN A 484 -13.01 28.52 -18.25
N VAL A 485 -12.74 27.20 -18.28
CA VAL A 485 -13.78 26.18 -18.51
C VAL A 485 -14.82 26.16 -17.39
N ARG A 486 -14.43 26.38 -16.13
CA ARG A 486 -15.39 26.51 -15.00
C ARG A 486 -16.30 27.71 -15.20
N GLN A 487 -15.73 28.87 -15.49
CA GLN A 487 -16.48 30.11 -15.75
C GLN A 487 -17.44 29.96 -16.95
N ALA A 488 -16.99 29.31 -18.03
CA ALA A 488 -17.83 29.00 -19.19
C ALA A 488 -19.04 28.15 -18.80
N ILE A 489 -18.81 27.03 -18.11
CA ILE A 489 -19.86 26.13 -17.62
C ILE A 489 -20.82 26.85 -16.68
N ASP A 490 -20.30 27.63 -15.73
CA ASP A 490 -21.13 28.31 -14.73
C ASP A 490 -22.01 29.39 -15.39
N THR A 491 -21.52 30.06 -16.45
CA THR A 491 -22.33 31.03 -17.22
C THR A 491 -23.42 30.35 -18.04
N ILE A 492 -23.10 29.23 -18.70
CA ILE A 492 -24.09 28.38 -19.41
C ILE A 492 -25.16 27.88 -18.43
N LEU A 493 -24.78 27.49 -17.21
CA LEU A 493 -25.72 27.06 -16.18
C LEU A 493 -26.61 28.17 -15.64
N CYS A 494 -26.12 29.41 -15.53
CA CYS A 494 -26.98 30.54 -15.18
C CYS A 494 -28.03 30.78 -16.27
N CYS A 495 -27.63 30.80 -17.55
CA CYS A 495 -28.56 30.93 -18.67
C CYS A 495 -29.67 29.84 -18.63
N LEU A 496 -29.29 28.57 -18.51
CA LEU A 496 -30.25 27.46 -18.50
C LEU A 496 -31.18 27.49 -17.28
N ARG A 497 -30.69 27.92 -16.11
CA ARG A 497 -31.51 28.05 -14.88
C ARG A 497 -32.49 29.22 -14.91
N GLU A 498 -32.16 30.30 -15.62
CA GLU A 498 -33.00 31.51 -15.69
C GLU A 498 -33.99 31.51 -16.85
N LYS A 499 -33.71 30.78 -17.94
CA LYS A 499 -34.43 30.93 -19.21
C LYS A 499 -35.18 29.69 -19.69
N CYS A 500 -34.84 28.49 -19.20
CA CYS A 500 -35.58 27.29 -19.58
C CYS A 500 -36.92 27.18 -18.83
N VAL A 501 -37.91 26.54 -19.46
CA VAL A 501 -39.25 26.34 -18.89
C VAL A 501 -39.20 25.38 -17.70
N ASP A 502 -38.49 24.27 -17.85
CA ASP A 502 -38.37 23.24 -16.82
C ASP A 502 -37.43 23.65 -15.67
N LYS A 503 -37.86 23.41 -14.43
CA LYS A 503 -37.06 23.72 -13.25
C LYS A 503 -35.95 22.68 -13.04
N VAL A 504 -34.71 23.13 -13.19
CA VAL A 504 -33.50 22.36 -12.85
C VAL A 504 -33.49 21.99 -11.36
N LEU A 505 -33.40 20.69 -11.05
CA LEU A 505 -33.20 20.17 -9.69
C LEU A 505 -31.76 20.35 -9.25
N ARG A 506 -30.81 19.79 -10.02
CA ARG A 506 -29.37 19.81 -9.75
C ARG A 506 -28.58 19.57 -11.04
N VAL A 507 -27.26 19.69 -10.94
CA VAL A 507 -26.35 19.58 -12.08
C VAL A 507 -25.15 18.73 -11.70
N SER A 508 -24.71 17.83 -12.59
CA SER A 508 -23.43 17.13 -12.48
C SER A 508 -22.51 17.51 -13.65
N LYS A 509 -21.25 17.77 -13.33
CA LYS A 509 -20.17 17.99 -14.30
C LYS A 509 -19.46 16.65 -14.51
N GLY A 510 -19.75 15.98 -15.64
CA GLY A 510 -19.16 14.72 -16.10
C GLY A 510 -18.10 14.95 -17.20
N GLY A 511 -17.95 14.00 -18.11
CA GLY A 511 -16.84 13.99 -19.08
C GLY A 511 -15.47 13.82 -18.41
N SER A 512 -14.40 13.81 -19.20
CA SER A 512 -13.03 13.75 -18.71
C SER A 512 -12.72 14.93 -17.79
N PHE A 513 -13.25 16.12 -18.08
CA PHE A 513 -13.12 17.29 -17.22
C PHE A 513 -13.70 17.05 -15.82
N GLY A 514 -14.93 16.53 -15.73
CA GLY A 514 -15.57 16.20 -14.47
C GLY A 514 -14.81 15.14 -13.67
N ARG A 515 -14.27 14.13 -14.36
CA ARG A 515 -13.43 13.05 -13.80
C ARG A 515 -11.97 13.50 -13.52
N GLY A 516 -11.60 14.73 -13.87
CA GLY A 516 -10.22 15.24 -13.73
C GLY A 516 -9.19 14.42 -14.50
N THR A 517 -9.58 13.92 -15.68
CA THR A 517 -8.77 13.11 -16.62
C THR A 517 -8.68 13.78 -18.00
N ASP A 518 -9.01 15.06 -18.12
CA ASP A 518 -8.87 15.82 -19.37
C ASP A 518 -7.40 16.07 -19.74
N LEU A 519 -7.11 16.03 -21.04
CA LEU A 519 -5.76 16.24 -21.58
C LEU A 519 -5.58 17.68 -22.05
N ARG A 520 -4.36 18.20 -21.98
CA ARG A 520 -3.99 19.43 -22.68
C ARG A 520 -4.30 19.28 -24.19
N GLY A 521 -4.91 20.30 -24.78
CA GLY A 521 -5.32 20.29 -26.19
C GLY A 521 -6.55 19.44 -26.54
N LYS A 522 -7.16 18.68 -25.61
CA LYS A 522 -8.45 18.01 -25.85
C LYS A 522 -9.19 17.74 -24.53
N CYS A 523 -10.25 18.51 -24.30
CA CYS A 523 -11.06 18.46 -23.09
C CYS A 523 -12.53 18.20 -23.45
N ASP A 524 -13.08 17.07 -23.00
CA ASP A 524 -14.51 16.77 -23.07
C ASP A 524 -15.20 17.03 -21.72
N VAL A 525 -16.37 17.66 -21.78
CA VAL A 525 -17.23 18.00 -20.64
C VAL A 525 -18.62 17.43 -20.91
N GLU A 526 -19.14 16.60 -20.00
CA GLU A 526 -20.60 16.37 -19.93
C GLU A 526 -21.19 17.33 -18.90
N LEU A 527 -22.29 17.99 -19.26
CA LEU A 527 -23.07 18.82 -18.36
C LEU A 527 -24.45 18.16 -18.22
N VAL A 528 -24.58 17.31 -17.21
CA VAL A 528 -25.83 16.59 -16.93
C VAL A 528 -26.71 17.46 -16.06
N ILE A 529 -27.91 17.77 -16.55
CA ILE A 529 -28.87 18.65 -15.90
C ILE A 529 -30.09 17.81 -15.52
N PHE A 530 -30.36 17.73 -14.23
CA PHE A 530 -31.42 16.90 -13.69
C PHE A 530 -32.72 17.69 -13.58
N TYR A 531 -33.82 17.11 -14.06
CA TYR A 531 -35.14 17.75 -14.09
C TYR A 531 -36.18 16.95 -13.31
N LYS A 532 -37.10 17.65 -12.65
CA LYS A 532 -38.18 17.00 -11.88
C LYS A 532 -39.28 16.40 -12.77
N THR A 533 -39.45 16.93 -13.98
CA THR A 533 -40.42 16.48 -14.99
C THR A 533 -40.02 15.17 -15.66
N LEU A 534 -38.73 14.84 -15.68
CA LEU A 534 -38.22 13.52 -16.04
C LEU A 534 -38.40 12.58 -14.84
N GLY A 535 -39.57 11.94 -14.73
CA GLY A 535 -40.00 11.21 -13.53
C GLY A 535 -39.52 9.76 -13.40
N ASP A 536 -39.24 9.08 -14.52
CA ASP A 536 -38.69 7.72 -14.54
C ASP A 536 -37.86 7.46 -15.82
N PHE A 537 -37.23 6.29 -15.92
CA PHE A 537 -36.40 5.91 -17.06
C PHE A 537 -37.17 5.81 -18.39
N LYS A 538 -38.39 5.26 -18.41
CA LYS A 538 -39.18 5.12 -19.65
C LYS A 538 -39.71 6.46 -20.14
N GLY A 539 -40.19 7.30 -19.22
CA GLY A 539 -40.72 8.62 -19.50
C GLY A 539 -39.66 9.68 -19.84
N GLN A 540 -38.36 9.36 -19.66
CA GLN A 540 -37.27 10.27 -20.00
C GLN A 540 -37.28 10.61 -21.49
N ASN A 541 -37.32 9.61 -22.37
CA ASN A 541 -37.07 9.79 -23.81
C ASN A 541 -38.08 10.72 -24.50
N SER A 542 -39.35 10.70 -24.09
CA SER A 542 -40.39 11.55 -24.71
C SER A 542 -40.25 13.03 -24.36
N HIS A 543 -39.90 13.36 -23.12
CA HIS A 543 -39.76 14.74 -22.66
C HIS A 543 -38.34 15.31 -22.91
N GLN A 544 -37.33 14.45 -22.99
CA GLN A 544 -35.94 14.86 -23.21
C GLN A 544 -35.76 15.64 -24.52
N THR A 545 -36.48 15.28 -25.59
CA THR A 545 -36.42 16.01 -26.88
C THR A 545 -36.97 17.43 -26.76
N GLU A 546 -38.09 17.64 -26.07
CA GLU A 546 -38.67 18.97 -25.84
C GLU A 546 -37.73 19.86 -25.00
N ILE A 547 -37.18 19.30 -23.91
CA ILE A 547 -36.20 19.99 -23.07
C ILE A 547 -34.94 20.35 -23.87
N LEU A 548 -34.43 19.47 -24.73
CA LEU A 548 -33.28 19.75 -25.60
C LEU A 548 -33.56 20.90 -26.58
N CYS A 549 -34.76 20.96 -27.15
CA CYS A 549 -35.17 22.05 -28.04
C CYS A 549 -35.25 23.40 -27.32
N ASP A 550 -35.80 23.45 -26.09
CA ASP A 550 -35.79 24.67 -25.27
C ASP A 550 -34.35 25.06 -24.90
N MET A 551 -33.54 24.15 -24.35
CA MET A 551 -32.11 24.38 -24.06
C MET A 551 -31.37 24.99 -25.25
N GLN A 552 -31.55 24.43 -26.45
CA GLN A 552 -30.93 24.92 -27.67
C GLN A 552 -31.40 26.32 -28.01
N ALA A 553 -32.70 26.60 -27.96
CA ALA A 553 -33.26 27.92 -28.24
C ALA A 553 -32.75 28.99 -27.26
N GLN A 554 -32.67 28.68 -25.96
CA GLN A 554 -32.15 29.62 -24.97
C GLN A 554 -30.64 29.86 -25.12
N LEU A 555 -29.85 28.81 -25.38
CA LEU A 555 -28.41 28.95 -25.60
C LEU A 555 -28.09 29.70 -26.89
N GLN A 556 -28.83 29.45 -27.98
CA GLN A 556 -28.66 30.21 -29.23
C GLN A 556 -28.94 31.71 -29.05
N ARG A 557 -29.97 32.08 -28.26
CA ARG A 557 -30.24 33.48 -27.87
C ARG A 557 -29.10 34.05 -27.01
N TRP A 558 -28.63 33.30 -26.01
CA TRP A 558 -27.54 33.73 -25.13
C TRP A 558 -26.23 33.98 -25.90
N CYS A 559 -25.93 33.17 -26.92
CA CYS A 559 -24.75 33.34 -27.78
C CYS A 559 -24.73 34.64 -28.59
N GLN A 560 -25.84 35.39 -28.66
CA GLN A 560 -25.88 36.72 -29.28
C GLN A 560 -25.24 37.80 -28.39
N ASN A 561 -25.07 37.55 -27.09
CA ASN A 561 -24.34 38.39 -26.14
C ASN A 561 -23.41 37.52 -25.26
N PRO A 562 -22.31 36.97 -25.82
CA PRO A 562 -21.43 36.06 -25.10
C PRO A 562 -20.62 36.79 -24.02
N ALA A 563 -20.30 36.08 -22.93
CA ALA A 563 -19.40 36.60 -21.90
C ALA A 563 -17.97 36.82 -22.46
N PRO A 564 -17.20 37.81 -21.97
CA PRO A 564 -15.89 38.16 -22.53
C PRO A 564 -14.90 36.98 -22.56
N GLY A 565 -14.34 36.69 -23.74
CA GLY A 565 -13.23 35.74 -23.94
C GLY A 565 -13.62 34.32 -24.37
N LEU A 566 -14.91 34.02 -24.58
CA LEU A 566 -15.40 32.70 -24.98
C LEU A 566 -16.38 32.80 -26.16
N SER A 567 -16.19 31.94 -27.16
CA SER A 567 -17.17 31.73 -28.24
C SER A 567 -17.74 30.31 -28.17
N LEU A 568 -19.04 30.17 -28.41
CA LEU A 568 -19.75 28.89 -28.41
C LEU A 568 -20.18 28.57 -29.84
N GLN A 569 -19.85 27.37 -30.32
CA GLN A 569 -20.29 26.86 -31.61
C GLN A 569 -21.18 25.63 -31.39
N PHE A 570 -22.27 25.51 -32.14
CA PHE A 570 -23.10 24.31 -32.14
C PHE A 570 -22.54 23.35 -33.18
N ILE A 571 -22.31 22.08 -32.81
CA ILE A 571 -21.81 21.06 -33.74
C ILE A 571 -22.99 20.26 -34.31
N GLU A 572 -23.72 19.58 -33.42
CA GLU A 572 -24.73 18.58 -33.79
C GLU A 572 -25.70 18.40 -32.61
N GLN A 573 -26.99 18.24 -32.90
CA GLN A 573 -27.99 17.81 -31.93
C GLN A 573 -28.24 16.32 -32.12
N LYS A 574 -28.00 15.52 -31.08
CA LYS A 574 -28.43 14.12 -31.03
C LYS A 574 -29.72 14.00 -30.26
N SER A 575 -30.44 12.90 -30.45
CA SER A 575 -31.75 12.65 -29.83
C SER A 575 -31.76 12.76 -28.29
N ASN A 576 -30.61 12.57 -27.64
CA ASN A 576 -30.45 12.61 -26.18
C ASN A 576 -29.44 13.66 -25.65
N ALA A 577 -28.79 14.44 -26.52
CA ALA A 577 -27.73 15.38 -26.12
C ALA A 577 -27.53 16.53 -27.11
N LEU A 578 -27.22 17.72 -26.58
CA LEU A 578 -26.81 18.89 -27.35
C LEU A 578 -25.27 18.99 -27.35
N HIS A 579 -24.63 18.84 -28.52
CA HIS A 579 -23.17 18.98 -28.64
C HIS A 579 -22.75 20.39 -29.08
N LEU A 580 -21.88 20.97 -28.26
CA LEU A 580 -21.37 22.35 -28.34
C LEU A 580 -19.84 22.31 -28.34
N GLN A 581 -19.19 23.28 -28.97
CA GLN A 581 -17.76 23.52 -28.84
C GLN A 581 -17.53 24.89 -28.22
N LEU A 582 -16.80 24.91 -27.10
CA LEU A 582 -16.27 26.13 -26.52
C LEU A 582 -14.89 26.38 -27.15
N VAL A 583 -14.78 27.51 -27.86
CA VAL A 583 -13.54 27.99 -28.48
C VAL A 583 -13.10 29.26 -27.76
N PRO A 584 -12.05 29.19 -26.92
CA PRO A 584 -11.46 30.37 -26.28
C PRO A 584 -10.87 31.30 -27.34
N THR A 585 -10.94 32.62 -27.12
CA THR A 585 -10.35 33.62 -28.04
C THR A 585 -8.83 33.48 -28.22
N ASN A 586 -8.17 32.73 -27.34
CA ASN A 586 -6.71 32.61 -27.26
C ASN A 586 -6.20 31.25 -27.77
N LEU A 587 -6.77 30.79 -28.90
CA LEU A 587 -6.26 29.84 -29.91
C LEU A 587 -5.59 28.49 -29.52
N SER A 588 -5.49 28.11 -28.26
CA SER A 588 -4.64 26.97 -27.83
C SER A 588 -5.37 25.64 -27.59
N ASN A 589 -6.57 25.64 -27.00
CA ASN A 589 -7.29 24.41 -26.62
C ASN A 589 -8.79 24.53 -26.94
N ARG A 590 -9.36 23.53 -27.63
CA ARG A 590 -10.82 23.37 -27.81
C ARG A 590 -11.44 22.56 -26.67
N VAL A 591 -12.70 22.83 -26.36
CA VAL A 591 -13.47 22.09 -25.35
C VAL A 591 -14.77 21.60 -25.98
N ASP A 592 -14.95 20.28 -26.01
CA ASP A 592 -16.15 19.63 -26.53
C ASP A 592 -17.14 19.44 -25.37
N LEU A 593 -18.26 20.14 -25.42
CA LEU A 593 -19.27 20.21 -24.35
C LEU A 593 -20.55 19.49 -24.80
N SER A 594 -20.99 18.50 -24.01
CA SER A 594 -22.25 17.79 -24.23
C SER A 594 -23.23 18.15 -23.11
N VAL A 595 -24.38 18.73 -23.43
CA VAL A 595 -25.42 19.05 -22.45
C VAL A 595 -26.52 17.98 -22.53
N LEU A 596 -26.83 17.34 -21.40
CA LEU A 596 -27.75 16.21 -21.33
C LEU A 596 -28.82 16.43 -20.24
N PRO A 597 -30.12 16.50 -20.58
CA PRO A 597 -31.19 16.37 -19.61
C PRO A 597 -31.27 14.93 -19.09
N ALA A 598 -31.45 14.72 -17.78
CA ALA A 598 -31.54 13.39 -17.19
C ALA A 598 -32.56 13.30 -16.04
N PHE A 599 -33.12 12.10 -15.86
CA PHE A 599 -33.89 11.73 -14.66
C PHE A 599 -32.94 11.63 -13.45
N ASP A 600 -33.35 12.21 -12.31
CA ASP A 600 -32.59 12.10 -11.05
C ASP A 600 -32.84 10.77 -10.32
N ALA A 601 -32.47 9.67 -10.97
CA ALA A 601 -32.69 8.31 -10.47
C ALA A 601 -32.01 7.98 -9.12
N VAL A 602 -31.09 8.83 -8.67
CA VAL A 602 -30.18 8.60 -7.54
C VAL A 602 -30.38 9.64 -6.43
N GLY A 603 -30.79 10.86 -6.77
CA GLY A 603 -30.91 11.97 -5.84
C GLY A 603 -29.56 12.50 -5.32
N PRO A 604 -29.58 13.46 -4.37
CA PRO A 604 -28.38 13.98 -3.74
C PRO A 604 -27.80 13.00 -2.72
N LEU A 605 -26.82 12.19 -3.14
CA LEU A 605 -26.10 11.28 -2.25
C LEU A 605 -25.05 12.00 -1.38
N LYS A 606 -24.97 11.62 -0.11
CA LYS A 606 -23.81 11.92 0.74
C LYS A 606 -22.58 11.17 0.20
N SER A 607 -21.40 11.77 0.30
CA SER A 607 -20.14 11.18 -0.16
C SER A 607 -19.93 9.77 0.43
N GLY A 608 -19.86 8.75 -0.44
CA GLY A 608 -19.64 7.35 -0.04
C GLY A 608 -20.90 6.52 0.20
N ALA A 609 -22.10 7.12 0.16
CA ALA A 609 -23.36 6.38 0.20
C ALA A 609 -23.60 5.65 -1.14
N LYS A 610 -24.16 4.44 -1.08
CA LYS A 610 -24.61 3.69 -2.27
C LYS A 610 -26.02 4.12 -2.69
N PRO A 611 -26.37 4.07 -3.98
CA PRO A 611 -27.76 4.14 -4.43
C PRO A 611 -28.61 3.01 -3.81
N LEU A 612 -29.92 3.23 -3.78
CA LEU A 612 -30.90 2.21 -3.41
C LEU A 612 -30.91 1.08 -4.47
N PRO A 613 -31.01 -0.22 -4.09
CA PRO A 613 -31.10 -1.32 -5.04
C PRO A 613 -32.25 -1.15 -6.06
N GLU A 614 -33.37 -0.59 -5.61
CA GLU A 614 -34.58 -0.32 -6.40
C GLU A 614 -34.30 0.60 -7.59
N THR A 615 -33.34 1.53 -7.49
CA THR A 615 -32.90 2.36 -8.62
C THR A 615 -32.41 1.50 -9.79
N TYR A 616 -31.58 0.49 -9.50
CA TYR A 616 -31.04 -0.40 -10.52
C TYR A 616 -32.06 -1.45 -10.97
N SER A 617 -32.91 -1.96 -10.08
CA SER A 617 -34.00 -2.86 -10.47
C SER A 617 -35.02 -2.17 -11.37
N SER A 618 -35.31 -0.88 -11.15
CA SER A 618 -36.11 -0.04 -12.05
C SER A 618 -35.43 0.18 -13.41
N LEU A 619 -34.13 0.50 -13.42
CA LEU A 619 -33.33 0.62 -14.66
C LEU A 619 -33.38 -0.68 -15.48
N LEU A 620 -33.21 -1.84 -14.84
CA LEU A 620 -33.26 -3.15 -15.51
C LEU A 620 -34.67 -3.50 -16.03
N SER A 621 -35.71 -2.99 -15.36
CA SER A 621 -37.12 -3.19 -15.73
C SER A 621 -37.64 -2.20 -16.78
N SER A 622 -36.89 -1.12 -17.07
CA SER A 622 -37.26 -0.15 -18.10
C SER A 622 -37.23 -0.75 -19.51
N GLY A 623 -36.37 -1.75 -19.72
CA GLY A 623 -36.09 -2.33 -21.04
C GLY A 623 -35.04 -1.55 -21.85
N CYS A 624 -34.32 -0.61 -21.23
CA CYS A 624 -33.36 0.27 -21.89
C CYS A 624 -32.19 -0.49 -22.56
N GLN A 625 -31.61 0.16 -23.57
CA GLN A 625 -30.36 -0.25 -24.19
C GLN A 625 -29.17 -0.04 -23.24
N ALA A 626 -28.05 -0.70 -23.54
CA ALA A 626 -26.84 -0.64 -22.73
C ALA A 626 -26.30 0.80 -22.63
N GLY A 627 -26.33 1.39 -21.43
CA GLY A 627 -25.87 2.76 -21.19
C GLY A 627 -26.80 3.87 -21.70
N GLU A 628 -28.04 3.57 -22.09
CA GLU A 628 -29.02 4.57 -22.57
C GLU A 628 -29.25 5.69 -21.53
N HIS A 629 -29.39 5.32 -20.26
CA HIS A 629 -29.57 6.23 -19.14
C HIS A 629 -28.26 6.56 -18.40
N ALA A 630 -27.09 6.33 -19.01
CA ALA A 630 -25.78 6.52 -18.38
C ALA A 630 -25.55 7.94 -17.83
N ALA A 631 -26.25 8.95 -18.34
CA ALA A 631 -26.25 10.32 -17.81
C ALA A 631 -26.79 10.39 -16.36
N CYS A 632 -27.81 9.60 -16.02
CA CYS A 632 -28.43 9.58 -14.68
C CYS A 632 -27.42 9.25 -13.57
N PHE A 633 -26.40 8.46 -13.92
CA PHE A 633 -25.34 7.99 -13.01
C PHE A 633 -24.02 8.78 -13.13
N ALA A 634 -23.99 9.88 -13.89
CA ALA A 634 -22.76 10.62 -14.18
C ALA A 634 -22.03 11.14 -12.92
N GLU A 635 -22.74 11.48 -11.84
CA GLU A 635 -22.11 11.84 -10.57
C GLU A 635 -21.41 10.66 -9.89
N LEU A 636 -22.01 9.47 -9.90
CA LEU A 636 -21.38 8.25 -9.37
C LEU A 636 -20.09 7.95 -10.16
N ARG A 637 -20.17 8.06 -11.49
CA ARG A 637 -19.04 7.89 -12.42
C ARG A 637 -17.91 8.89 -12.14
N ARG A 638 -18.28 10.16 -11.92
CA ARG A 638 -17.36 11.24 -11.52
C ARG A 638 -16.67 10.91 -10.19
N ASN A 639 -17.45 10.55 -9.18
CA ASN A 639 -16.95 10.32 -7.82
C ASN A 639 -16.07 9.07 -7.74
N PHE A 640 -16.35 8.04 -8.55
CA PHE A 640 -15.53 6.82 -8.65
C PHE A 640 -14.07 7.10 -9.06
N ILE A 641 -13.85 8.07 -9.97
CA ILE A 641 -12.51 8.49 -10.40
C ILE A 641 -11.93 9.57 -9.47
N ASN A 642 -12.73 10.57 -9.08
CA ASN A 642 -12.24 11.72 -8.29
C ASN A 642 -11.81 11.36 -6.86
N THR A 643 -12.30 10.25 -6.31
CA THR A 643 -11.88 9.74 -4.98
C THR A 643 -10.51 9.05 -5.00
N ARG A 644 -9.91 8.83 -6.18
CA ARG A 644 -8.64 8.10 -6.35
C ARG A 644 -7.40 9.00 -6.20
N PRO A 645 -6.21 8.41 -5.92
CA PRO A 645 -4.95 9.15 -5.85
C PRO A 645 -4.69 10.07 -7.05
N ALA A 646 -4.14 11.26 -6.80
CA ALA A 646 -3.75 12.18 -7.87
C ALA A 646 -2.72 11.56 -8.84
N LYS A 647 -1.84 10.67 -8.35
CA LYS A 647 -0.87 9.96 -9.20
C LYS A 647 -1.56 8.93 -10.11
N LEU A 648 -2.67 8.32 -9.70
CA LEU A 648 -3.46 7.44 -10.58
C LEU A 648 -4.10 8.22 -11.72
N ARG A 649 -4.65 9.41 -11.45
CA ARG A 649 -5.15 10.29 -12.52
C ARG A 649 -4.04 10.74 -13.47
N SER A 650 -2.83 11.00 -12.97
CA SER A 650 -1.67 11.23 -13.85
C SER A 650 -1.33 10.02 -14.73
N LEU A 651 -1.44 8.78 -14.24
CA LEU A 651 -1.30 7.57 -15.07
C LEU A 651 -2.41 7.47 -16.13
N MET A 652 -3.65 7.82 -15.79
CA MET A 652 -4.76 7.88 -16.77
C MET A 652 -4.48 8.88 -17.89
N LEU A 653 -3.89 10.05 -17.59
CA LEU A 653 -3.46 10.98 -18.64
C LEU A 653 -2.43 10.35 -19.58
N LEU A 654 -1.45 9.62 -19.03
CA LEU A 654 -0.43 8.93 -19.83
C LEU A 654 -1.04 7.86 -20.76
N VAL A 655 -1.94 7.03 -20.23
CA VAL A 655 -2.66 6.00 -20.99
C VAL A 655 -3.56 6.62 -22.07
N LYS A 656 -4.25 7.73 -21.76
CA LYS A 656 -5.10 8.45 -22.73
C LYS A 656 -4.27 9.15 -23.81
N HIS A 657 -3.06 9.60 -23.50
CA HIS A 657 -2.13 10.17 -24.49
C HIS A 657 -1.66 9.10 -25.49
N TRP A 658 -1.24 7.92 -24.99
CA TRP A 658 -0.95 6.76 -25.84
C TRP A 658 -2.15 6.40 -26.73
N TYR A 659 -3.34 6.26 -26.14
CA TYR A 659 -4.57 5.97 -26.88
C TYR A 659 -4.86 7.02 -27.97
N ARG A 660 -4.63 8.31 -27.69
CA ARG A 660 -4.78 9.40 -28.67
C ARG A 660 -3.79 9.28 -29.84
N GLN A 661 -2.55 8.87 -29.56
CA GLN A 661 -1.54 8.64 -30.61
C GLN A 661 -1.92 7.46 -31.51
N VAL A 662 -2.47 6.38 -30.94
CA VAL A 662 -3.03 5.25 -31.71
C VAL A 662 -4.22 5.71 -32.57
N ALA A 663 -5.17 6.44 -31.98
CA ALA A 663 -6.35 6.95 -32.70
C ALA A 663 -5.97 7.84 -33.90
N ALA A 664 -5.03 8.77 -33.70
CA ALA A 664 -4.58 9.68 -34.76
C ALA A 664 -3.85 8.97 -35.91
N ARG A 665 -3.17 7.85 -35.64
CA ARG A 665 -2.58 6.98 -36.70
C ARG A 665 -3.66 6.26 -37.51
N PHE A 666 -4.79 5.93 -36.89
CA PHE A 666 -5.87 5.18 -37.52
C PHE A 666 -6.84 6.07 -38.33
N GLU A 667 -7.10 7.30 -37.89
CA GLU A 667 -7.93 8.29 -38.62
C GLU A 667 -7.35 8.67 -40.00
N GLY A 668 -6.06 8.36 -40.28
CA GLY A 668 -5.38 8.64 -41.55
C GLY A 668 -5.26 7.48 -42.53
N GLY A 669 -5.87 6.31 -42.27
CA GLY A 669 -5.69 5.09 -43.09
C GLY A 669 -6.97 4.54 -43.73
N GLU A 670 -6.82 3.80 -44.84
CA GLU A 670 -7.92 3.24 -45.66
C GLU A 670 -8.83 2.21 -44.94
N THR A 671 -8.59 1.91 -43.66
CA THR A 671 -9.37 0.94 -42.87
C THR A 671 -10.32 1.60 -41.86
N ALA A 672 -10.79 2.82 -42.15
CA ALA A 672 -11.61 3.69 -41.30
C ALA A 672 -12.98 3.15 -40.81
N GLY A 673 -13.31 1.87 -41.05
CA GLY A 673 -14.61 1.27 -40.73
C GLY A 673 -14.80 0.79 -39.29
N ALA A 674 -13.76 0.77 -38.44
CA ALA A 674 -13.85 0.21 -37.08
C ALA A 674 -13.37 1.21 -36.01
N ALA A 675 -14.32 1.83 -35.31
CA ALA A 675 -14.03 2.72 -34.20
C ALA A 675 -13.20 2.04 -33.09
N LEU A 676 -12.35 2.81 -32.41
CA LEU A 676 -11.62 2.35 -31.22
C LEU A 676 -12.54 2.36 -29.97
N PRO A 677 -12.22 1.57 -28.94
CA PRO A 677 -12.97 1.57 -27.68
C PRO A 677 -12.98 2.95 -27.01
N PRO A 678 -14.07 3.37 -26.34
CA PRO A 678 -14.13 4.67 -25.68
C PRO A 678 -12.96 4.88 -24.72
N ALA A 679 -12.36 6.09 -24.71
CA ALA A 679 -11.21 6.38 -23.83
C ALA A 679 -11.52 6.15 -22.34
N TYR A 680 -12.80 6.22 -21.94
CA TYR A 680 -13.27 5.89 -20.60
C TYR A 680 -13.05 4.41 -20.22
N ALA A 681 -13.08 3.49 -21.20
CA ALA A 681 -12.74 2.08 -20.99
C ALA A 681 -11.29 1.91 -20.50
N LEU A 682 -10.36 2.71 -21.03
CA LEU A 682 -8.96 2.69 -20.59
C LEU A 682 -8.77 3.41 -19.25
N GLU A 683 -9.59 4.42 -18.91
CA GLU A 683 -9.63 4.99 -17.55
C GLU A 683 -10.03 3.90 -16.53
N LEU A 684 -11.09 3.13 -16.82
CA LEU A 684 -11.54 2.01 -15.98
C LEU A 684 -10.50 0.90 -15.88
N LEU A 685 -9.88 0.51 -17.00
CA LEU A 685 -8.82 -0.49 -17.02
C LEU A 685 -7.59 -0.03 -16.21
N THR A 686 -7.30 1.27 -16.20
CA THR A 686 -6.24 1.88 -15.39
C THR A 686 -6.58 1.86 -13.89
N VAL A 687 -7.84 2.09 -13.51
CA VAL A 687 -8.28 1.89 -12.12
C VAL A 687 -8.08 0.44 -11.70
N PHE A 688 -8.57 -0.51 -12.51
CA PHE A 688 -8.46 -1.94 -12.22
C PHE A 688 -7.00 -2.38 -12.06
N ALA A 689 -6.13 -1.99 -13.00
CA ALA A 689 -4.70 -2.29 -12.95
C ALA A 689 -4.05 -1.80 -11.65
N TRP A 690 -4.37 -0.58 -11.22
CA TRP A 690 -3.84 -0.01 -9.99
C TRP A 690 -4.42 -0.69 -8.74
N GLU A 691 -5.73 -0.93 -8.67
CA GLU A 691 -6.36 -1.59 -7.51
C GLU A 691 -5.84 -3.00 -7.26
N GLN A 692 -5.69 -3.80 -8.31
CA GLN A 692 -5.34 -5.21 -8.20
C GLN A 692 -3.81 -5.45 -8.10
N GLY A 693 -3.02 -4.51 -8.64
CA GLY A 693 -1.56 -4.68 -8.79
C GLY A 693 -0.69 -3.80 -7.90
N CYS A 694 -1.22 -2.68 -7.41
CA CYS A 694 -0.43 -1.67 -6.70
C CYS A 694 -1.09 -1.22 -5.39
N GLY A 695 -2.29 -0.64 -5.44
CA GLY A 695 -3.02 -0.10 -4.27
C GLY A 695 -2.38 1.11 -3.56
N GLU A 696 -1.14 1.47 -3.90
CA GLU A 696 -0.35 2.48 -3.19
C GLU A 696 -0.44 3.88 -3.81
N GLN A 697 -0.22 4.91 -2.98
CA GLN A 697 -0.26 6.33 -3.41
C GLN A 697 0.94 6.74 -4.27
N LYS A 698 2.07 6.03 -4.11
CA LYS A 698 3.35 6.27 -4.82
C LYS A 698 3.71 5.00 -5.59
N PHE A 699 3.94 5.13 -6.89
CA PHE A 699 4.32 4.03 -7.79
C PHE A 699 5.05 4.57 -9.03
N SER A 700 5.61 3.67 -9.84
CA SER A 700 6.27 3.99 -11.11
C SER A 700 5.24 4.13 -12.25
N MET A 701 5.30 5.22 -13.01
CA MET A 701 4.43 5.42 -14.17
C MET A 701 4.67 4.38 -15.27
N ALA A 702 5.92 3.96 -15.47
CA ALA A 702 6.27 2.98 -16.48
C ALA A 702 5.71 1.58 -16.17
N GLU A 703 5.78 1.15 -14.90
CA GLU A 703 5.18 -0.12 -14.45
C GLU A 703 3.66 -0.10 -14.60
N GLY A 704 3.02 0.99 -14.21
CA GLY A 704 1.57 1.17 -14.35
C GLY A 704 1.12 1.17 -15.81
N LEU A 705 1.83 1.91 -16.67
CA LEU A 705 1.57 1.93 -18.12
C LEU A 705 1.72 0.53 -18.72
N ARG A 706 2.83 -0.16 -18.42
CA ARG A 706 3.07 -1.53 -18.89
C ARG A 706 1.97 -2.50 -18.44
N THR A 707 1.47 -2.35 -17.22
CA THR A 707 0.38 -3.18 -16.68
C THR A 707 -0.90 -2.98 -17.47
N VAL A 708 -1.28 -1.73 -17.77
CA VAL A 708 -2.48 -1.44 -18.58
C VAL A 708 -2.32 -1.96 -20.01
N LEU A 709 -1.17 -1.77 -20.64
CA LEU A 709 -0.89 -2.27 -22.00
C LEU A 709 -0.95 -3.81 -22.07
N ARG A 710 -0.42 -4.50 -21.06
CA ARG A 710 -0.53 -5.97 -20.94
C ARG A 710 -1.98 -6.42 -20.81
N LEU A 711 -2.79 -5.73 -20.03
CA LEU A 711 -4.23 -6.02 -19.91
C LEU A 711 -4.98 -5.79 -21.23
N VAL A 712 -4.64 -4.75 -22.00
CA VAL A 712 -5.17 -4.52 -23.35
C VAL A 712 -4.80 -5.68 -24.30
N GLN A 713 -3.56 -6.17 -24.26
CA GLN A 713 -3.17 -7.38 -25.01
C GLN A 713 -4.04 -8.59 -24.62
N GLN A 714 -4.41 -8.70 -23.34
CA GLN A 714 -5.28 -9.75 -22.78
C GLN A 714 -6.80 -9.46 -22.90
N HIS A 715 -7.25 -8.57 -23.81
CA HIS A 715 -8.67 -8.20 -23.97
C HIS A 715 -9.63 -9.39 -24.10
N GLN A 716 -9.21 -10.49 -24.72
CA GLN A 716 -10.02 -11.72 -24.86
C GLN A 716 -10.30 -12.45 -23.53
N SER A 717 -9.65 -12.02 -22.45
CA SER A 717 -9.84 -12.54 -21.09
C SER A 717 -10.37 -11.50 -20.10
N LEU A 718 -10.41 -10.21 -20.45
CA LEU A 718 -10.80 -9.12 -19.54
C LEU A 718 -12.25 -9.28 -19.07
N CYS A 719 -12.44 -9.44 -17.76
CA CYS A 719 -13.73 -9.62 -17.11
C CYS A 719 -13.77 -8.78 -15.83
N ILE A 720 -14.15 -7.52 -15.97
CA ILE A 720 -14.02 -6.46 -14.97
C ILE A 720 -15.38 -5.82 -14.70
N TYR A 721 -15.75 -5.73 -13.42
CA TYR A 721 -16.82 -4.86 -12.93
C TYR A 721 -16.59 -4.55 -11.44
N TRP A 722 -17.32 -3.57 -10.91
CA TRP A 722 -17.25 -3.17 -9.50
C TRP A 722 -18.61 -3.23 -8.83
N THR A 723 -18.67 -3.74 -7.60
CA THR A 723 -19.89 -3.74 -6.77
C THR A 723 -19.96 -2.53 -5.84
N VAL A 724 -19.39 -1.41 -6.28
CA VAL A 724 -19.30 -0.16 -5.50
C VAL A 724 -20.67 0.51 -5.35
N ASN A 725 -21.44 0.64 -6.45
CA ASN A 725 -22.77 1.25 -6.43
C ASN A 725 -23.91 0.21 -6.46
N TYR A 726 -23.75 -0.88 -7.23
CA TYR A 726 -24.69 -1.99 -7.33
C TYR A 726 -24.14 -3.28 -6.69
N SER A 727 -24.99 -4.24 -6.31
CA SER A 727 -24.59 -5.45 -5.56
C SER A 727 -25.16 -6.74 -6.14
N VAL A 728 -24.37 -7.81 -6.14
CA VAL A 728 -24.81 -9.19 -6.49
C VAL A 728 -25.71 -9.83 -5.42
N GLN A 729 -25.91 -9.15 -4.28
CA GLN A 729 -26.89 -9.56 -3.27
C GLN A 729 -28.32 -9.33 -3.74
N ASP A 730 -28.56 -8.28 -4.54
CA ASP A 730 -29.86 -8.05 -5.17
C ASP A 730 -30.11 -9.12 -6.28
N PRO A 731 -31.28 -9.80 -6.30
CA PRO A 731 -31.55 -10.85 -7.27
C PRO A 731 -31.61 -10.38 -8.73
N ALA A 732 -32.15 -9.20 -9.01
CA ALA A 732 -32.31 -8.67 -10.37
C ALA A 732 -30.95 -8.25 -10.95
N ILE A 733 -30.14 -7.54 -10.14
CA ILE A 733 -28.77 -7.17 -10.49
C ILE A 733 -27.90 -8.43 -10.66
N ARG A 734 -28.04 -9.43 -9.78
CA ARG A 734 -27.33 -10.72 -9.92
C ARG A 734 -27.68 -11.43 -11.22
N ALA A 735 -28.97 -11.57 -11.55
CA ALA A 735 -29.43 -12.20 -12.78
C ALA A 735 -28.90 -11.46 -14.02
N HIS A 736 -28.92 -10.12 -14.00
CA HIS A 736 -28.37 -9.31 -15.07
C HIS A 736 -26.85 -9.48 -15.22
N LEU A 737 -26.08 -9.41 -14.13
CA LEU A 737 -24.62 -9.61 -14.16
C LEU A 737 -24.25 -11.02 -14.64
N LEU A 738 -24.97 -12.07 -14.20
CA LEU A 738 -24.80 -13.43 -14.71
C LEU A 738 -25.08 -13.55 -16.22
N ARG A 739 -25.99 -12.73 -16.77
CA ARG A 739 -26.22 -12.63 -18.22
C ARG A 739 -25.06 -11.89 -18.92
N GLN A 740 -24.55 -10.80 -18.36
CA GLN A 740 -23.38 -10.08 -18.91
C GLN A 740 -22.13 -10.98 -18.92
N LEU A 741 -21.89 -11.76 -17.87
CA LEU A 741 -20.74 -12.67 -17.73
C LEU A 741 -20.66 -13.76 -18.82
N ARG A 742 -21.79 -14.07 -19.48
CA ARG A 742 -21.88 -15.01 -20.63
C ARG A 742 -21.49 -14.40 -21.98
N LYS A 743 -21.42 -13.07 -22.10
CA LYS A 743 -21.02 -12.39 -23.35
C LYS A 743 -19.57 -12.70 -23.72
N ALA A 744 -19.21 -12.38 -24.96
CA ALA A 744 -17.82 -12.32 -25.39
C ALA A 744 -16.99 -11.36 -24.53
N ARG A 745 -15.67 -11.46 -24.64
CA ARG A 745 -14.70 -10.61 -23.93
C ARG A 745 -14.11 -9.59 -24.93
N PRO A 746 -13.72 -8.38 -24.50
CA PRO A 746 -13.68 -7.91 -23.11
C PRO A 746 -15.07 -7.62 -22.52
N LEU A 747 -15.19 -7.78 -21.21
CA LEU A 747 -16.32 -7.33 -20.41
C LEU A 747 -15.76 -6.33 -19.38
N ILE A 748 -16.14 -5.07 -19.51
CA ILE A 748 -15.72 -3.96 -18.63
C ILE A 748 -16.97 -3.14 -18.35
N LEU A 749 -17.67 -3.45 -17.25
CA LEU A 749 -18.92 -2.75 -16.89
C LEU A 749 -18.62 -1.41 -16.20
N ASP A 750 -19.39 -0.38 -16.52
CA ASP A 750 -19.33 0.90 -15.84
C ASP A 750 -19.63 0.72 -14.34
N PRO A 751 -18.75 1.14 -13.41
CA PRO A 751 -19.02 1.08 -11.97
C PRO A 751 -20.26 1.87 -11.54
N ALA A 752 -20.76 2.80 -12.37
CA ALA A 752 -21.95 3.60 -12.11
C ALA A 752 -23.25 3.01 -12.70
N ASP A 753 -23.17 2.29 -13.83
CA ASP A 753 -24.31 1.73 -14.58
C ASP A 753 -24.04 0.25 -14.95
N PRO A 754 -24.74 -0.74 -14.36
CA PRO A 754 -24.50 -2.15 -14.62
C PRO A 754 -24.94 -2.61 -16.02
N THR A 755 -25.71 -1.78 -16.76
CA THR A 755 -26.13 -2.09 -18.14
C THR A 755 -25.03 -1.80 -19.15
N TRP A 756 -24.14 -0.85 -18.84
CA TRP A 756 -23.21 -0.29 -19.81
C TRP A 756 -21.88 -1.05 -19.82
N ASN A 757 -21.68 -1.85 -20.87
CA ASN A 757 -20.42 -2.53 -21.14
C ASN A 757 -19.53 -1.70 -22.07
N MET A 758 -18.24 -1.60 -21.76
CA MET A 758 -17.24 -0.93 -22.59
C MET A 758 -16.54 -1.91 -23.55
N ASP A 759 -17.29 -2.87 -24.10
CA ASP A 759 -16.81 -3.90 -25.03
C ASP A 759 -16.62 -3.39 -26.46
N GLN A 760 -17.30 -2.30 -26.82
CA GLN A 760 -17.31 -1.73 -28.16
C GLN A 760 -15.91 -1.35 -28.65
N GLY A 761 -15.70 -1.46 -29.96
CA GLY A 761 -14.52 -0.99 -30.68
C GLY A 761 -13.39 -2.01 -30.86
N ASN A 762 -12.38 -1.64 -31.64
CA ASN A 762 -11.32 -2.54 -32.08
C ASN A 762 -10.21 -2.75 -31.02
N TRP A 763 -10.51 -3.55 -29.99
CA TRP A 763 -9.54 -3.97 -28.97
C TRP A 763 -8.34 -4.76 -29.52
N LYS A 764 -8.51 -5.46 -30.66
CA LYS A 764 -7.42 -6.20 -31.32
C LYS A 764 -6.34 -5.26 -31.85
N LEU A 765 -6.74 -4.12 -32.42
CA LEU A 765 -5.79 -3.09 -32.86
C LEU A 765 -5.06 -2.46 -31.67
N LEU A 766 -5.77 -2.11 -30.58
CA LEU A 766 -5.13 -1.62 -29.36
C LEU A 766 -4.11 -2.62 -28.79
N ALA A 767 -4.40 -3.93 -28.86
CA ALA A 767 -3.47 -4.99 -28.44
C ALA A 767 -2.20 -5.05 -29.30
N GLN A 768 -2.32 -4.83 -30.62
CA GLN A 768 -1.17 -4.77 -31.54
C GLN A 768 -0.27 -3.57 -31.25
N GLU A 769 -0.85 -2.36 -31.12
CA GLU A 769 -0.10 -1.15 -30.77
C GLU A 769 0.49 -1.21 -29.34
N ALA A 770 -0.19 -1.88 -28.41
CA ALA A 770 0.31 -2.11 -27.06
C ALA A 770 1.54 -3.03 -27.06
N ALA A 771 1.55 -4.08 -27.90
CA ALA A 771 2.71 -4.94 -28.08
C ALA A 771 3.88 -4.20 -28.77
N ALA A 772 3.60 -3.33 -29.75
CA ALA A 772 4.61 -2.53 -30.43
C ALA A 772 5.31 -1.51 -29.50
N LEU A 773 4.64 -1.04 -28.44
CA LEU A 773 5.23 -0.14 -27.44
C LEU A 773 6.13 -0.89 -26.41
N GLU A 774 5.99 -2.21 -26.25
CA GLU A 774 6.72 -2.95 -25.20
C GLU A 774 8.25 -2.92 -25.32
N SER A 775 8.78 -2.67 -26.53
CA SER A 775 10.22 -2.56 -26.80
C SER A 775 10.79 -1.15 -26.61
N GLN A 776 9.97 -0.14 -26.31
CA GLN A 776 10.35 1.28 -26.35
C GLN A 776 10.93 1.81 -25.03
N VAL A 777 11.66 2.92 -25.08
CA VAL A 777 12.42 3.47 -23.92
C VAL A 777 11.54 3.93 -22.76
N CYS A 778 10.27 4.24 -23.01
CA CYS A 778 9.29 4.54 -21.97
C CYS A 778 9.00 3.36 -21.03
N LEU A 779 9.29 2.13 -21.46
CA LEU A 779 9.10 0.90 -20.70
C LEU A 779 10.42 0.18 -20.36
N GLN A 780 11.56 0.82 -20.59
CA GLN A 780 12.88 0.32 -20.20
C GLN A 780 13.37 1.01 -18.92
N SER A 781 13.97 0.25 -18.02
CA SER A 781 14.70 0.74 -16.84
C SER A 781 16.06 1.33 -17.23
N ARG A 782 16.77 1.94 -16.27
CA ARG A 782 18.10 2.55 -16.50
C ARG A 782 19.14 1.55 -17.04
N ASP A 783 18.96 0.27 -16.74
CA ASP A 783 19.87 -0.81 -17.12
C ASP A 783 19.48 -1.46 -18.46
N GLY A 784 18.61 -0.82 -19.25
CA GLY A 784 18.08 -1.32 -20.54
C GLY A 784 17.04 -2.44 -20.42
N ASN A 785 16.94 -3.09 -19.26
CA ASN A 785 15.94 -4.13 -19.00
C ASN A 785 14.52 -3.53 -18.94
N LEU A 786 13.53 -4.25 -19.48
CA LEU A 786 12.12 -3.88 -19.38
C LEU A 786 11.66 -3.74 -17.92
N VAL A 787 10.87 -2.70 -17.62
CA VAL A 787 10.26 -2.54 -16.28
C VAL A 787 9.28 -3.69 -16.02
N PRO A 788 9.16 -4.20 -14.78
CA PRO A 788 8.19 -5.23 -14.48
C PRO A 788 6.75 -4.65 -14.53
N PRO A 789 5.77 -5.35 -15.11
CA PRO A 789 4.37 -5.02 -14.88
C PRO A 789 3.97 -5.43 -13.45
N TRP A 790 2.91 -4.83 -12.92
CA TRP A 790 2.29 -5.29 -11.69
C TRP A 790 1.60 -6.64 -11.90
N ASP A 791 1.45 -7.41 -10.82
CA ASP A 791 0.86 -8.74 -10.83
C ASP A 791 -0.68 -8.67 -10.79
N VAL A 792 -1.27 -8.35 -11.95
CA VAL A 792 -2.71 -8.21 -12.19
C VAL A 792 -3.21 -9.32 -13.12
N MET A 793 -4.30 -9.97 -12.73
CA MET A 793 -5.05 -10.89 -13.59
C MET A 793 -6.21 -10.19 -14.32
N PRO A 794 -6.54 -10.60 -15.55
CA PRO A 794 -7.63 -9.99 -16.34
C PRO A 794 -9.03 -10.34 -15.83
N ALA A 795 -9.17 -11.31 -14.91
CA ALA A 795 -10.41 -11.72 -14.28
C ALA A 795 -10.17 -12.04 -12.79
N LEU A 796 -11.16 -11.80 -11.93
CA LEU A 796 -11.06 -12.03 -10.48
C LEU A 796 -11.80 -13.30 -10.04
N LEU A 797 -11.20 -14.06 -9.12
CA LEU A 797 -11.77 -15.31 -8.62
C LEU A 797 -13.16 -15.12 -7.98
N HIS A 798 -13.32 -14.16 -7.07
CA HIS A 798 -14.60 -13.90 -6.40
C HIS A 798 -15.72 -13.41 -7.35
N GLN A 799 -15.35 -12.97 -8.56
CA GLN A 799 -16.26 -12.53 -9.63
C GLN A 799 -16.56 -13.65 -10.65
N THR A 800 -15.83 -14.76 -10.60
CA THR A 800 -15.99 -15.89 -11.52
C THR A 800 -17.14 -16.77 -11.05
N PRO A 801 -18.18 -17.04 -11.88
CA PRO A 801 -19.26 -17.95 -11.53
C PRO A 801 -18.75 -19.37 -11.19
N ALA A 802 -19.37 -20.03 -10.22
CA ALA A 802 -19.02 -21.38 -9.77
C ALA A 802 -18.80 -22.39 -10.91
N GLN A 803 -19.68 -22.43 -11.92
CA GLN A 803 -19.56 -23.32 -13.07
C GLN A 803 -18.40 -23.03 -14.02
N ASN A 804 -17.74 -21.87 -13.90
CA ASN A 804 -16.61 -21.47 -14.73
C ASN A 804 -15.24 -21.66 -14.04
N LEU A 805 -15.18 -22.25 -12.84
CA LEU A 805 -13.93 -22.38 -12.09
C LEU A 805 -12.90 -23.30 -12.79
N ASP A 806 -13.32 -24.41 -13.39
CA ASP A 806 -12.42 -25.25 -14.22
C ASP A 806 -11.82 -24.44 -15.39
N LYS A 807 -12.62 -23.59 -16.03
CA LYS A 807 -12.16 -22.68 -17.11
C LYS A 807 -11.16 -21.65 -16.58
N PHE A 808 -11.47 -21.00 -15.45
CA PHE A 808 -10.58 -20.02 -14.81
C PHE A 808 -9.23 -20.62 -14.42
N ILE A 809 -9.21 -21.86 -13.89
CA ILE A 809 -7.96 -22.57 -13.60
C ILE A 809 -7.17 -22.81 -14.89
N CYS A 810 -7.83 -23.27 -15.96
CA CYS A 810 -7.18 -23.56 -17.24
C CYS A 810 -6.63 -22.32 -17.94
N GLU A 811 -7.31 -21.16 -17.86
CA GLU A 811 -6.90 -19.93 -18.54
C GLU A 811 -5.84 -19.12 -17.78
N PHE A 812 -5.81 -19.19 -16.44
CA PHE A 812 -5.02 -18.25 -15.63
C PHE A 812 -4.14 -18.85 -14.54
N LEU A 813 -4.40 -20.09 -14.09
CA LEU A 813 -3.67 -20.69 -12.97
C LEU A 813 -2.77 -21.85 -13.40
N GLN A 814 -3.05 -22.48 -14.54
CA GLN A 814 -2.31 -23.64 -15.02
C GLN A 814 -1.02 -23.19 -15.75
N PRO A 815 0.18 -23.63 -15.32
CA PRO A 815 1.43 -23.19 -15.94
C PRO A 815 1.54 -23.65 -17.40
N ASP A 816 2.24 -22.87 -18.22
CA ASP A 816 2.46 -23.22 -19.63
C ASP A 816 3.28 -24.51 -19.79
N ARG A 817 2.79 -25.40 -20.66
CA ARG A 817 3.36 -26.74 -20.87
C ARG A 817 4.71 -26.69 -21.58
N HIS A 818 4.92 -25.73 -22.49
CA HIS A 818 6.19 -25.58 -23.20
C HIS A 818 7.28 -25.10 -22.23
N PHE A 819 7.00 -24.04 -21.47
CA PHE A 819 7.88 -23.49 -20.45
C PHE A 819 8.20 -24.51 -19.36
N LEU A 820 7.22 -25.26 -18.84
CA LEU A 820 7.49 -26.36 -17.89
C LEU A 820 8.44 -27.42 -18.48
N THR A 821 8.36 -27.69 -19.78
CA THR A 821 9.27 -28.64 -20.45
C THR A 821 10.69 -28.09 -20.54
N GLN A 822 10.84 -26.79 -20.85
CA GLN A 822 12.14 -26.10 -20.86
C GLN A 822 12.77 -26.02 -19.45
N VAL A 823 11.97 -25.66 -18.43
CA VAL A 823 12.39 -25.65 -17.02
C VAL A 823 12.80 -27.04 -16.56
N LYS A 824 12.04 -28.08 -16.90
CA LYS A 824 12.40 -29.47 -16.56
C LYS A 824 13.79 -29.83 -17.09
N ARG A 825 14.05 -29.59 -18.39
CA ARG A 825 15.37 -29.82 -19.02
C ARG A 825 16.48 -29.04 -18.35
N ALA A 826 16.27 -27.73 -18.14
CA ALA A 826 17.26 -26.87 -17.48
C ALA A 826 17.61 -27.36 -16.07
N VAL A 827 16.60 -27.77 -15.28
CA VAL A 827 16.82 -28.32 -13.94
C VAL A 827 17.47 -29.70 -14.00
N ASP A 828 17.13 -30.56 -14.97
CA ASP A 828 17.84 -31.84 -15.17
C ASP A 828 19.35 -31.60 -15.42
N THR A 829 19.71 -30.63 -16.29
CA THR A 829 21.09 -30.21 -16.53
C THR A 829 21.77 -29.67 -15.26
N ILE A 830 21.09 -28.80 -14.49
CA ILE A 830 21.62 -28.24 -13.24
C ILE A 830 21.84 -29.36 -12.19
N CYS A 831 20.88 -30.27 -12.02
CA CYS A 831 20.99 -31.40 -11.10
C CYS A 831 22.20 -32.30 -11.42
N SER A 832 22.38 -32.69 -12.69
CA SER A 832 23.56 -33.47 -13.09
C SER A 832 24.86 -32.70 -12.88
N PHE A 833 24.89 -31.42 -13.27
CA PHE A 833 26.08 -30.59 -13.10
C PHE A 833 26.50 -30.47 -11.62
N LEU A 834 25.56 -30.18 -10.71
CA LEU A 834 25.84 -30.14 -9.28
C LEU A 834 26.33 -31.49 -8.76
N LYS A 835 25.67 -32.60 -9.15
CA LYS A 835 26.06 -33.95 -8.71
C LYS A 835 27.45 -34.36 -9.19
N GLU A 836 27.85 -33.93 -10.38
CA GLU A 836 29.13 -34.29 -11.01
C GLU A 836 30.29 -33.35 -10.65
N ASN A 837 30.03 -32.09 -10.28
CA ASN A 837 31.06 -31.04 -10.16
C ASN A 837 31.22 -30.46 -8.75
N CYS A 838 30.17 -30.39 -7.92
CA CYS A 838 30.32 -29.92 -6.54
C CYS A 838 31.26 -30.81 -5.73
N PHE A 839 32.11 -30.17 -4.93
CA PHE A 839 32.97 -30.85 -3.95
C PHE A 839 33.98 -31.86 -4.54
N ARG A 840 34.29 -31.81 -5.85
CA ARG A 840 35.24 -32.75 -6.50
C ARG A 840 36.57 -32.96 -5.78
N ASN A 841 37.09 -31.90 -5.16
CA ASN A 841 38.38 -31.91 -4.46
C ASN A 841 38.20 -31.98 -2.92
N SER A 842 37.09 -32.57 -2.45
CA SER A 842 36.71 -32.66 -1.04
C SER A 842 36.21 -34.06 -0.69
N THR A 843 36.11 -34.36 0.60
CA THR A 843 35.51 -35.61 1.11
C THR A 843 33.98 -35.57 1.07
N ILE A 844 33.37 -34.39 0.89
CA ILE A 844 31.93 -34.20 0.73
C ILE A 844 31.50 -34.70 -0.67
N LYS A 845 30.41 -35.45 -0.75
CA LYS A 845 29.78 -35.91 -1.99
C LYS A 845 28.32 -35.49 -2.04
N VAL A 846 27.84 -35.11 -3.23
CA VAL A 846 26.41 -34.96 -3.50
C VAL A 846 25.81 -36.34 -3.75
N LEU A 847 25.01 -36.83 -2.79
CA LEU A 847 24.39 -38.15 -2.84
C LEU A 847 23.28 -38.18 -3.92
N LYS A 848 22.35 -37.22 -3.82
CA LYS A 848 21.23 -37.00 -4.75
C LYS A 848 20.82 -35.53 -4.73
N VAL A 849 20.17 -35.09 -5.81
CA VAL A 849 19.54 -33.76 -5.91
C VAL A 849 18.07 -33.98 -6.22
N VAL A 850 17.20 -33.47 -5.35
CA VAL A 850 15.75 -33.70 -5.37
C VAL A 850 15.04 -32.39 -5.68
N LYS A 851 14.01 -32.48 -6.53
CA LYS A 851 13.12 -31.35 -6.84
C LYS A 851 11.98 -31.32 -5.82
N GLY A 852 11.79 -30.19 -5.16
CA GLY A 852 10.72 -29.91 -4.21
C GLY A 852 9.84 -28.74 -4.65
N GLY A 853 9.19 -28.09 -3.69
CA GLY A 853 8.30 -26.96 -3.91
C GLY A 853 7.07 -27.27 -4.78
N SER A 854 6.35 -26.21 -5.14
CA SER A 854 5.10 -26.31 -5.90
C SER A 854 5.26 -26.95 -7.27
N SER A 855 6.40 -26.69 -7.92
CA SER A 855 6.69 -27.24 -9.24
C SER A 855 6.84 -28.76 -9.23
N ALA A 856 7.56 -29.35 -8.27
CA ALA A 856 7.72 -30.80 -8.18
C ALA A 856 6.46 -31.52 -7.68
N LYS A 857 5.70 -30.88 -6.77
CA LYS A 857 4.37 -31.35 -6.31
C LYS A 857 3.33 -31.35 -7.44
N GLY A 858 3.56 -30.62 -8.53
CA GLY A 858 2.61 -30.45 -9.62
C GLY A 858 1.46 -29.49 -9.29
N THR A 859 1.69 -28.58 -8.33
CA THR A 859 0.75 -27.56 -7.81
C THR A 859 1.25 -26.12 -8.02
N ALA A 860 2.25 -25.93 -8.88
CA ALA A 860 2.71 -24.62 -9.35
C ALA A 860 1.60 -23.85 -10.08
N LEU A 861 1.62 -22.53 -9.90
CA LEU A 861 0.76 -21.55 -10.56
C LEU A 861 1.45 -20.96 -11.79
N GLN A 862 0.64 -20.50 -12.75
CA GLN A 862 1.12 -19.79 -13.94
C GLN A 862 1.78 -18.44 -13.56
N GLY A 863 2.74 -17.97 -14.37
CA GLY A 863 3.45 -16.72 -14.11
C GLY A 863 4.69 -16.97 -13.26
N ARG A 864 4.69 -16.47 -12.02
CA ARG A 864 5.76 -16.73 -11.03
C ARG A 864 5.40 -17.91 -10.15
N SER A 865 6.23 -18.95 -10.20
CA SER A 865 6.09 -20.14 -9.36
C SER A 865 7.37 -20.45 -8.60
N ASP A 866 7.19 -21.09 -7.45
CA ASP A 866 8.26 -21.58 -6.59
C ASP A 866 8.66 -23.03 -6.90
N ALA A 867 9.91 -23.35 -6.59
CA ALA A 867 10.48 -24.68 -6.60
C ALA A 867 11.62 -24.78 -5.60
N ASP A 868 11.87 -25.98 -5.06
CA ASP A 868 13.06 -26.25 -4.24
C ASP A 868 14.01 -27.16 -5.00
N LEU A 869 15.32 -26.96 -4.80
CA LEU A 869 16.38 -27.86 -5.24
C LEU A 869 17.14 -28.35 -4.01
N VAL A 870 16.76 -29.52 -3.51
CA VAL A 870 17.30 -30.09 -2.27
C VAL A 870 18.54 -30.93 -2.59
N VAL A 871 19.68 -30.50 -2.08
CA VAL A 871 20.99 -31.11 -2.36
C VAL A 871 21.40 -31.95 -1.15
N PHE A 872 21.35 -33.27 -1.30
CA PHE A 872 21.69 -34.20 -0.22
C PHE A 872 23.19 -34.45 -0.16
N LEU A 873 23.81 -34.20 0.99
CA LEU A 873 25.27 -34.18 1.15
C LEU A 873 25.77 -35.26 2.13
N SER A 874 26.87 -35.93 1.77
CA SER A 874 27.46 -37.01 2.56
C SER A 874 28.19 -36.57 3.84
N CYS A 875 28.33 -35.26 4.07
CA CYS A 875 28.93 -34.71 5.28
C CYS A 875 27.98 -34.71 6.47
N PHE A 876 26.67 -34.67 6.24
CA PHE A 876 25.67 -34.76 7.29
C PHE A 876 25.38 -36.24 7.58
N ARG A 877 25.52 -36.64 8.85
CA ARG A 877 25.26 -37.99 9.36
C ARG A 877 24.02 -38.09 10.24
N GLN A 878 23.55 -36.94 10.73
CA GLN A 878 22.42 -36.77 11.63
C GLN A 878 21.75 -35.41 11.37
N PHE A 879 20.50 -35.24 11.80
CA PHE A 879 19.72 -34.02 11.54
C PHE A 879 20.41 -32.74 12.03
N SER A 880 20.95 -32.76 13.25
CA SER A 880 21.62 -31.62 13.90
C SER A 880 22.82 -31.05 13.11
N GLU A 881 23.42 -31.83 12.22
CA GLU A 881 24.57 -31.40 11.42
C GLU A 881 24.20 -30.58 10.17
N GLN A 882 22.93 -30.53 9.77
CA GLN A 882 22.49 -29.82 8.55
C GLN A 882 22.71 -28.29 8.61
N GLY A 883 22.97 -27.74 9.80
CA GLY A 883 23.41 -26.36 10.02
C GLY A 883 24.92 -26.14 9.91
N SER A 884 25.74 -27.19 10.04
CA SER A 884 27.20 -27.14 10.07
C SER A 884 27.78 -26.78 8.70
N HIS A 885 28.85 -25.97 8.69
CA HIS A 885 29.54 -25.53 7.47
C HIS A 885 28.65 -24.88 6.39
N ARG A 886 27.42 -24.45 6.75
CA ARG A 886 26.40 -24.03 5.77
C ARG A 886 26.87 -22.90 4.85
N ALA A 887 27.67 -21.96 5.34
CA ALA A 887 28.23 -20.88 4.53
C ALA A 887 29.21 -21.37 3.45
N GLU A 888 30.08 -22.33 3.77
CA GLU A 888 31.05 -22.92 2.85
C GLU A 888 30.35 -23.80 1.82
N ILE A 889 29.40 -24.62 2.27
CA ILE A 889 28.55 -25.46 1.42
C ILE A 889 27.76 -24.62 0.41
N ILE A 890 27.11 -23.54 0.87
CA ILE A 890 26.37 -22.61 0.00
C ILE A 890 27.31 -21.89 -0.98
N ALA A 891 28.51 -21.50 -0.55
CA ALA A 891 29.49 -20.85 -1.43
C ALA A 891 29.99 -21.78 -2.55
N GLU A 892 30.29 -23.04 -2.26
CA GLU A 892 30.67 -24.04 -3.27
C GLU A 892 29.51 -24.33 -4.24
N ILE A 893 28.28 -24.52 -3.74
CA ILE A 893 27.11 -24.72 -4.61
C ILE A 893 26.88 -23.49 -5.49
N GLN A 894 27.05 -22.26 -4.97
CA GLN A 894 26.97 -21.04 -5.77
C GLN A 894 28.03 -21.01 -6.88
N ALA A 895 29.30 -21.30 -6.55
CA ALA A 895 30.38 -21.34 -7.54
C ALA A 895 30.11 -22.37 -8.66
N GLN A 896 29.56 -23.53 -8.34
CA GLN A 896 29.18 -24.52 -9.35
C GLN A 896 27.92 -24.13 -10.15
N LEU A 897 26.94 -23.42 -9.57
CA LEU A 897 25.82 -22.87 -10.35
C LEU A 897 26.33 -21.80 -11.34
N GLU A 898 27.25 -20.92 -10.92
CA GLU A 898 27.86 -19.92 -11.80
C GLU A 898 28.68 -20.59 -12.92
N ALA A 899 29.44 -21.64 -12.60
CA ALA A 899 30.13 -22.45 -13.59
C ALA A 899 29.17 -23.20 -14.55
N CYS A 900 28.03 -23.69 -14.04
CA CYS A 900 26.99 -24.33 -14.84
C CYS A 900 26.37 -23.33 -15.82
N GLN A 901 26.00 -22.13 -15.34
CA GLN A 901 25.45 -21.02 -16.11
C GLN A 901 26.39 -20.59 -17.26
N GLN A 902 27.70 -20.60 -17.04
CA GLN A 902 28.70 -20.25 -18.06
C GLN A 902 28.98 -21.38 -19.06
N LYS A 903 29.04 -22.64 -18.60
CA LYS A 903 29.47 -23.79 -19.42
C LYS A 903 28.34 -24.47 -20.20
N GLN A 904 27.09 -24.34 -19.75
CA GLN A 904 25.94 -25.03 -20.33
C GLN A 904 25.04 -24.08 -21.12
N ARG A 905 24.34 -24.60 -22.13
CA ARG A 905 23.32 -23.86 -22.89
C ARG A 905 21.92 -24.15 -22.34
N PHE A 906 21.15 -23.09 -22.12
CA PHE A 906 19.79 -23.16 -21.59
C PHE A 906 18.78 -22.52 -22.55
N ASP A 907 17.63 -23.16 -22.74
CA ASP A 907 16.49 -22.62 -23.48
C ASP A 907 15.80 -21.46 -22.72
N VAL A 908 16.02 -21.38 -21.41
CA VAL A 908 15.54 -20.34 -20.49
C VAL A 908 16.65 -19.33 -20.16
N LYS A 909 16.28 -18.13 -19.72
CA LYS A 909 17.20 -17.19 -19.08
C LYS A 909 17.44 -17.66 -17.65
N PHE A 910 18.67 -18.01 -17.31
CA PHE A 910 19.09 -18.48 -15.99
C PHE A 910 19.82 -17.34 -15.28
N GLU A 911 19.31 -16.90 -14.13
CA GLU A 911 19.87 -15.81 -13.32
C GLU A 911 20.06 -16.25 -11.87
N ILE A 912 21.29 -16.16 -11.36
CA ILE A 912 21.62 -16.49 -9.96
C ILE A 912 21.48 -15.22 -9.12
N SER A 913 20.89 -15.33 -7.93
CA SER A 913 20.69 -14.20 -7.03
C SER A 913 22.03 -13.65 -6.52
N LYS A 914 22.33 -12.39 -6.84
CA LYS A 914 23.49 -11.67 -6.30
C LYS A 914 23.35 -11.33 -4.80
N ARG A 915 22.19 -11.59 -4.20
CA ARG A 915 21.93 -11.30 -2.78
C ARG A 915 22.51 -12.43 -1.92
N LYS A 916 23.68 -12.18 -1.32
CA LYS A 916 24.29 -13.10 -0.34
C LYS A 916 23.37 -13.29 0.86
N ASN A 917 22.68 -14.43 0.92
CA ASN A 917 21.92 -14.89 2.08
C ASN A 917 22.62 -16.17 2.62
N PRO A 918 23.19 -16.16 3.83
CA PRO A 918 23.95 -17.30 4.35
C PRO A 918 23.08 -18.54 4.67
N ARG A 919 21.74 -18.43 4.59
CA ARG A 919 20.83 -19.56 4.85
C ARG A 919 20.28 -20.22 3.60
N VAL A 920 20.12 -19.50 2.49
CA VAL A 920 19.48 -19.96 1.26
C VAL A 920 20.16 -19.33 0.05
N LEU A 921 20.48 -20.14 -0.94
CA LEU A 921 20.94 -19.73 -2.26
C LEU A 921 19.76 -19.83 -3.22
N SER A 922 19.50 -18.78 -4.00
CA SER A 922 18.34 -18.75 -4.91
C SER A 922 18.74 -18.43 -6.34
N PHE A 923 18.04 -18.99 -7.32
CA PHE A 923 18.16 -18.64 -8.74
C PHE A 923 16.81 -18.65 -9.43
N THR A 924 16.69 -17.92 -10.55
CA THR A 924 15.47 -17.81 -11.34
C THR A 924 15.70 -18.37 -12.74
N LEU A 925 14.75 -19.18 -13.23
CA LEU A 925 14.64 -19.58 -14.63
C LEU A 925 13.46 -18.84 -15.27
N THR A 926 13.72 -17.96 -16.23
CA THR A 926 12.70 -17.15 -16.93
C THR A 926 12.56 -17.57 -18.39
N SER A 927 11.35 -17.60 -18.92
CA SER A 927 11.14 -17.89 -20.34
C SER A 927 11.76 -16.79 -21.22
N LYS A 928 12.40 -17.17 -22.33
CA LYS A 928 12.90 -16.23 -23.34
C LYS A 928 11.81 -15.75 -24.30
N THR A 929 10.69 -16.45 -24.39
CA THR A 929 9.61 -16.21 -25.37
C THR A 929 8.28 -15.83 -24.74
N LEU A 930 8.01 -16.27 -23.50
CA LEU A 930 6.75 -16.01 -22.81
C LEU A 930 6.95 -14.98 -21.68
N LEU A 931 6.43 -13.77 -21.90
CA LEU A 931 6.52 -12.65 -20.96
C LEU A 931 5.89 -13.00 -19.59
N GLY A 932 6.67 -12.76 -18.53
CA GLY A 932 6.23 -12.93 -17.14
C GLY A 932 6.15 -14.38 -16.65
N GLN A 933 6.62 -15.37 -17.42
CA GLN A 933 6.76 -16.75 -16.93
C GLN A 933 8.17 -16.96 -16.34
N SER A 934 8.25 -17.21 -15.03
CA SER A 934 9.50 -17.56 -14.35
C SER A 934 9.29 -18.52 -13.19
N VAL A 935 10.29 -19.36 -12.91
CA VAL A 935 10.33 -20.22 -11.73
C VAL A 935 11.52 -19.80 -10.86
N ASP A 936 11.22 -19.45 -9.62
CA ASP A 936 12.21 -19.10 -8.60
C ASP A 936 12.55 -20.38 -7.81
N PHE A 937 13.83 -20.73 -7.77
CA PHE A 937 14.38 -21.91 -7.13
C PHE A 937 15.17 -21.53 -5.87
N ASP A 938 14.82 -22.12 -4.73
CA ASP A 938 15.66 -22.11 -3.53
C ASP A 938 16.47 -23.41 -3.45
N VAL A 939 17.78 -23.29 -3.21
CA VAL A 939 18.74 -24.40 -3.16
C VAL A 939 19.10 -24.69 -1.71
N LEU A 940 18.76 -25.91 -1.26
CA LEU A 940 18.69 -26.27 0.15
C LEU A 940 19.55 -27.51 0.44
N PRO A 941 20.69 -27.38 1.13
CA PRO A 941 21.46 -28.53 1.60
C PRO A 941 20.67 -29.35 2.63
N ALA A 942 20.66 -30.68 2.50
CA ALA A 942 19.91 -31.58 3.38
C ALA A 942 20.66 -32.87 3.77
N PHE A 943 20.31 -33.41 4.95
CA PHE A 943 20.75 -34.73 5.41
C PHE A 943 19.91 -35.83 4.76
N ASP A 944 20.54 -36.90 4.25
CA ASP A 944 19.83 -38.00 3.57
C ASP A 944 19.26 -39.02 4.56
N ALA A 945 18.30 -38.56 5.36
CA ALA A 945 17.62 -39.36 6.37
C ALA A 945 16.85 -40.57 5.82
N LEU A 946 16.48 -40.54 4.53
CA LEU A 946 15.70 -41.60 3.86
C LEU A 946 16.59 -42.59 3.07
N GLY A 947 17.80 -42.20 2.68
CA GLY A 947 18.71 -43.01 1.89
C GLY A 947 18.11 -43.50 0.58
N GLN A 948 18.19 -44.82 0.35
CA GLN A 948 17.67 -45.55 -0.81
C GLN A 948 16.26 -46.12 -0.53
N LEU A 949 15.28 -45.25 -0.30
CA LEU A 949 13.89 -45.66 -0.10
C LEU A 949 13.25 -46.11 -1.43
N LYS A 950 12.59 -47.28 -1.45
CA LYS A 950 11.82 -47.72 -2.62
C LYS A 950 10.53 -46.90 -2.73
N SER A 951 10.14 -46.52 -3.94
CA SER A 951 8.90 -45.76 -4.16
C SER A 951 7.69 -46.51 -3.58
N GLY A 952 6.86 -45.82 -2.79
CA GLY A 952 5.69 -46.39 -2.10
C GLY A 952 6.00 -47.20 -0.84
N SER A 953 7.27 -47.39 -0.45
CA SER A 953 7.63 -48.03 0.82
C SER A 953 7.73 -47.03 1.97
N ARG A 954 7.34 -47.45 3.17
CA ARG A 954 7.37 -46.64 4.40
C ARG A 954 8.81 -46.54 4.92
N PRO A 955 9.27 -45.38 5.43
CA PRO A 955 10.59 -45.26 6.06
C PRO A 955 10.75 -46.17 7.29
N ASP A 956 11.99 -46.51 7.65
CA ASP A 956 12.29 -47.17 8.93
C ASP A 956 11.87 -46.25 10.09
N PRO A 957 11.11 -46.74 11.10
CA PRO A 957 10.73 -45.94 12.27
C PRO A 957 11.89 -45.19 12.93
N ARG A 958 13.11 -45.74 12.92
CA ARG A 958 14.32 -45.09 13.47
C ARG A 958 14.56 -43.70 12.91
N VAL A 959 14.27 -43.48 11.62
CA VAL A 959 14.40 -42.18 10.97
C VAL A 959 13.58 -41.11 11.69
N TYR A 960 12.40 -41.50 12.19
CA TYR A 960 11.50 -40.61 12.90
C TYR A 960 11.80 -40.54 14.40
N THR A 961 12.31 -41.61 15.04
CA THR A 961 12.78 -41.52 16.43
C THR A 961 13.99 -40.59 16.55
N ASP A 962 14.94 -40.67 15.62
CA ASP A 962 16.14 -39.83 15.59
C ASP A 962 15.78 -38.37 15.29
N LEU A 963 14.76 -38.14 14.45
CA LEU A 963 14.18 -36.82 14.20
C LEU A 963 13.52 -36.25 15.47
N ILE A 964 12.77 -37.06 16.21
CA ILE A 964 12.11 -36.69 17.47
C ILE A 964 13.14 -36.38 18.56
N GLN A 965 14.23 -37.14 18.65
CA GLN A 965 15.36 -36.84 19.56
C GLN A 965 16.10 -35.56 19.16
N SER A 966 16.15 -35.25 17.86
CA SER A 966 16.73 -34.01 17.32
C SER A 966 15.75 -32.82 17.32
N TYR A 967 14.52 -32.99 17.81
CA TYR A 967 13.45 -31.99 17.68
C TYR A 967 13.72 -30.73 18.51
N SER A 968 13.97 -29.62 17.81
CA SER A 968 14.13 -28.30 18.43
C SER A 968 13.05 -27.32 17.95
N ASN A 969 12.84 -27.22 16.63
CA ASN A 969 11.77 -26.43 16.02
C ASN A 969 10.90 -27.29 15.10
N ALA A 970 9.62 -26.96 14.99
CA ALA A 970 8.67 -27.66 14.12
C ALA A 970 9.07 -27.56 12.64
N GLY A 971 9.26 -28.70 11.98
CA GLY A 971 9.58 -28.78 10.55
C GLY A 971 10.99 -28.29 10.18
N GLU A 972 11.91 -28.15 11.14
CA GLU A 972 13.29 -27.69 10.92
C GLU A 972 14.03 -28.51 9.85
N PHE A 973 13.80 -29.83 9.87
CA PHE A 973 14.41 -30.80 8.97
C PHE A 973 13.47 -31.29 7.86
N SER A 974 12.35 -30.59 7.62
CA SER A 974 11.35 -30.94 6.59
C SER A 974 11.96 -31.16 5.20
N THR A 975 13.02 -30.44 4.87
CA THR A 975 13.80 -30.63 3.63
C THR A 975 14.34 -32.05 3.44
N CYS A 976 14.67 -32.78 4.51
CA CYS A 976 15.10 -34.18 4.44
C CYS A 976 13.98 -35.11 3.92
N PHE A 977 12.72 -34.71 4.07
CA PHE A 977 11.53 -35.48 3.70
C PHE A 977 10.85 -34.97 2.42
N THR A 978 11.52 -34.10 1.65
CA THR A 978 11.00 -33.48 0.41
C THR A 978 10.48 -34.50 -0.60
N GLU A 979 11.10 -35.68 -0.69
CA GLU A 979 10.64 -36.76 -1.58
C GLU A 979 9.24 -37.26 -1.19
N LEU A 980 9.00 -37.49 0.10
CA LEU A 980 7.72 -37.93 0.64
C LEU A 980 6.65 -36.82 0.51
N GLN A 981 7.00 -35.56 0.80
CA GLN A 981 6.10 -34.41 0.58
C GLN A 981 5.69 -34.26 -0.89
N ARG A 982 6.65 -34.42 -1.81
CA ARG A 982 6.43 -34.38 -3.26
C ARG A 982 5.49 -35.51 -3.67
N ASP A 983 5.77 -36.73 -3.24
CA ASP A 983 5.06 -37.93 -3.70
C ASP A 983 3.65 -38.03 -3.11
N PHE A 984 3.44 -37.52 -1.89
CA PHE A 984 2.11 -37.40 -1.27
C PHE A 984 1.15 -36.50 -2.08
N ILE A 985 1.65 -35.44 -2.73
CA ILE A 985 0.83 -34.53 -3.55
C ILE A 985 0.84 -34.94 -5.03
N SER A 986 1.99 -35.34 -5.58
CA SER A 986 2.15 -35.59 -7.01
C SER A 986 1.33 -36.79 -7.50
N SER A 987 1.17 -37.81 -6.64
CA SER A 987 0.33 -38.99 -6.86
C SER A 987 -1.18 -38.71 -6.93
N ARG A 988 -1.63 -37.53 -6.50
CA ARG A 988 -3.06 -37.20 -6.40
C ARG A 988 -3.69 -36.87 -7.76
N PRO A 989 -5.02 -37.04 -7.94
CA PRO A 989 -5.69 -36.77 -9.21
C PRO A 989 -5.43 -35.36 -9.75
N THR A 990 -5.34 -35.22 -11.08
CA THR A 990 -5.09 -33.93 -11.74
C THR A 990 -6.11 -32.87 -11.33
N LYS A 991 -7.38 -33.23 -11.19
CA LYS A 991 -8.44 -32.30 -10.77
C LYS A 991 -8.28 -31.82 -9.33
N LEU A 992 -7.76 -32.66 -8.42
CA LEU A 992 -7.41 -32.23 -7.06
C LEU A 992 -6.22 -31.27 -7.07
N LYS A 993 -5.19 -31.51 -7.91
CA LYS A 993 -4.09 -30.56 -8.08
C LYS A 993 -4.56 -29.22 -8.69
N SER A 994 -5.60 -29.23 -9.52
CA SER A 994 -6.29 -28.01 -9.99
C SER A 994 -7.04 -27.28 -8.86
N LEU A 995 -7.73 -27.98 -7.96
CA LEU A 995 -8.31 -27.38 -6.76
C LEU A 995 -7.24 -26.78 -5.83
N ILE A 996 -6.11 -27.46 -5.64
CA ILE A 996 -4.98 -26.93 -4.87
C ILE A 996 -4.46 -25.62 -5.48
N ARG A 997 -4.35 -25.52 -6.82
CA ARG A 997 -4.01 -24.25 -7.49
C ARG A 997 -5.03 -23.15 -7.16
N LEU A 998 -6.32 -23.46 -7.22
CA LEU A 998 -7.39 -22.49 -6.92
C LEU A 998 -7.29 -21.96 -5.48
N VAL A 999 -7.06 -22.86 -4.51
CA VAL A 999 -6.86 -22.50 -3.10
C VAL A 999 -5.57 -21.69 -2.89
N LYS A 1000 -4.47 -22.05 -3.56
CA LYS A 1000 -3.21 -21.30 -3.48
C LYS A 1000 -3.31 -19.91 -4.10
N HIS A 1001 -4.05 -19.78 -5.20
CA HIS A 1001 -4.34 -18.49 -5.81
C HIS A 1001 -5.19 -17.61 -4.87
N TRP A 1002 -6.27 -18.17 -4.32
CA TRP A 1002 -7.08 -17.49 -3.29
C TRP A 1002 -6.23 -17.03 -2.10
N TYR A 1003 -5.35 -17.90 -1.59
CA TYR A 1003 -4.40 -17.55 -0.52
C TYR A 1003 -3.45 -16.40 -0.92
N GLN A 1004 -2.92 -16.40 -2.14
CA GLN A 1004 -2.07 -15.31 -2.64
C GLN A 1004 -2.84 -13.98 -2.71
N GLN A 1005 -4.12 -14.00 -3.11
CA GLN A 1005 -4.96 -12.80 -3.06
C GLN A 1005 -5.18 -12.32 -1.62
N CYS A 1006 -5.47 -13.23 -0.68
CA CYS A 1006 -5.59 -12.89 0.74
C CYS A 1006 -4.29 -12.26 1.27
N ASN A 1007 -3.13 -12.79 0.89
CA ASN A 1007 -1.82 -12.26 1.31
C ASN A 1007 -1.49 -10.88 0.69
N LYS A 1008 -2.22 -10.44 -0.35
CA LYS A 1008 -2.15 -9.06 -0.87
C LYS A 1008 -3.11 -8.10 -0.14
N THR A 1009 -4.30 -8.57 0.26
CA THR A 1009 -5.36 -7.73 0.85
C THR A 1009 -5.28 -7.62 2.37
N VAL A 1010 -4.89 -8.70 3.05
CA VAL A 1010 -4.83 -8.79 4.52
C VAL A 1010 -3.63 -8.00 5.05
N LYS A 1011 -3.90 -6.86 5.70
CA LYS A 1011 -2.90 -6.07 6.43
C LYS A 1011 -2.94 -6.41 7.93
N GLY A 1012 -1.76 -6.58 8.54
CA GLY A 1012 -1.57 -6.98 9.93
C GLY A 1012 -0.32 -7.86 10.14
N LYS A 1013 0.26 -7.84 11.35
CA LYS A 1013 1.39 -8.74 11.71
C LYS A 1013 0.96 -10.21 11.84
N GLY A 1014 2.00 -11.04 11.90
CA GLY A 1014 1.90 -12.48 11.96
C GLY A 1014 1.87 -13.02 10.54
N SER A 1015 2.51 -14.15 10.31
CA SER A 1015 2.38 -14.85 9.05
C SER A 1015 0.99 -15.47 8.93
N LEU A 1016 0.40 -15.37 7.74
CA LEU A 1016 -0.66 -16.30 7.34
C LEU A 1016 -0.10 -17.76 7.38
N PRO A 1017 -0.96 -18.78 7.50
CA PRO A 1017 -0.55 -20.18 7.54
C PRO A 1017 0.29 -20.58 6.33
N PRO A 1018 1.35 -21.41 6.48
CA PRO A 1018 2.18 -21.84 5.36
C PRO A 1018 1.32 -22.44 4.23
N GLN A 1019 1.58 -22.07 2.97
CA GLN A 1019 0.77 -22.55 1.83
C GLN A 1019 0.63 -24.07 1.80
N HIS A 1020 1.66 -24.82 2.18
CA HIS A 1020 1.61 -26.28 2.25
C HIS A 1020 0.53 -26.80 3.20
N GLY A 1021 0.24 -26.10 4.31
CA GLY A 1021 -0.88 -26.43 5.20
C GLY A 1021 -2.24 -26.33 4.51
N LEU A 1022 -2.42 -25.37 3.58
CA LEU A 1022 -3.64 -25.29 2.77
C LEU A 1022 -3.67 -26.35 1.64
N GLU A 1023 -2.51 -26.75 1.10
CA GLU A 1023 -2.43 -27.90 0.17
C GLU A 1023 -2.92 -29.18 0.87
N LEU A 1024 -2.41 -29.45 2.08
CA LEU A 1024 -2.81 -30.62 2.89
C LEU A 1024 -4.28 -30.54 3.31
N LEU A 1025 -4.78 -29.38 3.75
CA LEU A 1025 -6.18 -29.20 4.08
C LEU A 1025 -7.11 -29.44 2.87
N THR A 1026 -6.65 -29.09 1.66
CA THR A 1026 -7.36 -29.37 0.41
C THR A 1026 -7.38 -30.86 0.09
N VAL A 1027 -6.28 -31.58 0.33
CA VAL A 1027 -6.24 -33.06 0.20
C VAL A 1027 -7.18 -33.71 1.22
N TYR A 1028 -7.14 -33.30 2.49
CA TYR A 1028 -8.04 -33.78 3.54
C TYR A 1028 -9.51 -33.57 3.18
N ALA A 1029 -9.88 -32.37 2.70
CA ALA A 1029 -11.25 -32.06 2.28
C ALA A 1029 -11.75 -33.01 1.19
N TRP A 1030 -10.92 -33.30 0.19
CA TRP A 1030 -11.27 -34.23 -0.88
C TRP A 1030 -11.31 -35.69 -0.39
N GLU A 1031 -10.32 -36.13 0.39
CA GLU A 1031 -10.24 -37.50 0.92
C GLU A 1031 -11.37 -37.85 1.90
N ARG A 1032 -11.92 -36.88 2.62
CA ARG A 1032 -13.04 -37.10 3.57
C ARG A 1032 -14.41 -36.74 3.02
N GLY A 1033 -14.47 -35.95 1.95
CA GLY A 1033 -15.73 -35.41 1.41
C GLY A 1033 -16.19 -36.06 0.11
N SER A 1034 -15.31 -36.11 -0.89
CA SER A 1034 -15.68 -36.49 -2.26
C SER A 1034 -15.09 -37.81 -2.73
N GLN A 1035 -13.78 -37.99 -2.57
CA GLN A 1035 -12.97 -39.10 -3.12
C GLN A 1035 -13.09 -39.35 -4.64
N ASN A 1036 -14.00 -38.68 -5.35
CA ASN A 1036 -14.21 -38.78 -6.77
C ASN A 1036 -13.13 -37.98 -7.54
N PRO A 1037 -12.38 -38.57 -8.49
CA PRO A 1037 -11.43 -37.83 -9.33
C PRO A 1037 -12.04 -36.72 -10.22
N GLN A 1038 -13.36 -36.75 -10.44
CA GLN A 1038 -14.11 -35.84 -11.35
C GLN A 1038 -15.13 -34.95 -10.63
N PHE A 1039 -14.84 -34.56 -9.39
CA PHE A 1039 -15.68 -33.69 -8.55
C PHE A 1039 -15.98 -32.28 -9.15
N ASN A 1040 -16.96 -31.57 -8.59
CA ASN A 1040 -17.25 -30.17 -8.95
C ASN A 1040 -16.29 -29.20 -8.23
N MET A 1041 -15.61 -28.34 -9.00
CA MET A 1041 -14.58 -27.45 -8.48
C MET A 1041 -15.08 -26.46 -7.40
N ALA A 1042 -16.31 -25.97 -7.53
CA ALA A 1042 -16.90 -25.02 -6.60
C ALA A 1042 -17.23 -25.67 -5.25
N GLU A 1043 -17.75 -26.89 -5.24
CA GLU A 1043 -18.00 -27.65 -4.00
C GLU A 1043 -16.69 -27.88 -3.24
N GLY A 1044 -15.64 -28.30 -3.94
CA GLY A 1044 -14.33 -28.52 -3.34
C GLY A 1044 -13.73 -27.24 -2.76
N PHE A 1045 -13.79 -26.14 -3.51
CA PHE A 1045 -13.31 -24.84 -3.03
C PHE A 1045 -14.12 -24.36 -1.81
N ARG A 1046 -15.45 -24.44 -1.89
CA ARG A 1046 -16.37 -24.09 -0.80
C ARG A 1046 -16.11 -24.91 0.47
N THR A 1047 -15.77 -26.20 0.32
CA THR A 1047 -15.43 -27.10 1.43
C THR A 1047 -14.13 -26.68 2.12
N VAL A 1048 -13.10 -26.32 1.36
CA VAL A 1048 -11.84 -25.82 1.94
C VAL A 1048 -12.05 -24.49 2.68
N LEU A 1049 -12.84 -23.57 2.13
CA LEU A 1049 -13.20 -22.32 2.82
C LEU A 1049 -13.99 -22.58 4.12
N GLU A 1050 -14.89 -23.58 4.15
CA GLU A 1050 -15.63 -23.99 5.36
C GLU A 1050 -14.67 -24.46 6.47
N LEU A 1051 -13.74 -25.37 6.12
CA LEU A 1051 -12.75 -25.92 7.06
C LEU A 1051 -11.83 -24.83 7.61
N ILE A 1052 -11.45 -23.84 6.80
CA ILE A 1052 -10.70 -22.66 7.23
C ILE A 1052 -11.54 -21.79 8.19
N GLY A 1053 -12.84 -21.59 7.91
CA GLY A 1053 -13.76 -20.94 8.85
C GLY A 1053 -13.86 -21.66 10.19
N GLN A 1054 -13.74 -23.00 10.17
CA GLN A 1054 -13.78 -23.88 11.34
C GLN A 1054 -12.39 -24.21 11.91
N TYR A 1055 -11.34 -23.43 11.62
CA TYR A 1055 -9.94 -23.75 11.96
C TYR A 1055 -9.70 -24.18 13.42
N ARG A 1056 -10.45 -23.62 14.38
CA ARG A 1056 -10.38 -23.98 15.82
C ARG A 1056 -10.77 -25.43 16.12
N GLN A 1057 -11.34 -26.14 15.16
CA GLN A 1057 -11.73 -27.55 15.26
C GLN A 1057 -10.79 -28.49 14.49
N LEU A 1058 -9.86 -27.98 13.67
CA LEU A 1058 -9.03 -28.84 12.82
C LEU A 1058 -7.96 -29.61 13.62
N CYS A 1059 -7.99 -30.94 13.53
CA CYS A 1059 -6.94 -31.85 13.96
C CYS A 1059 -6.66 -32.87 12.84
N VAL A 1060 -5.77 -32.51 11.90
CA VAL A 1060 -5.53 -33.26 10.66
C VAL A 1060 -4.12 -33.87 10.67
N TYR A 1061 -4.04 -35.17 10.39
CA TYR A 1061 -2.79 -35.91 10.21
C TYR A 1061 -3.01 -37.15 9.34
N TRP A 1062 -1.91 -37.75 8.88
CA TRP A 1062 -1.89 -39.02 8.15
C TRP A 1062 -0.84 -39.94 8.75
N THR A 1063 -1.09 -41.25 8.72
CA THR A 1063 -0.15 -42.28 9.21
C THR A 1063 0.59 -43.01 8.07
N ILE A 1064 0.71 -42.37 6.91
CA ILE A 1064 1.23 -43.01 5.69
C ILE A 1064 2.74 -43.28 5.76
N ASN A 1065 3.52 -42.37 6.36
CA ASN A 1065 4.97 -42.51 6.51
C ASN A 1065 5.39 -42.86 7.94
N TYR A 1066 4.75 -42.27 8.95
CA TYR A 1066 5.00 -42.52 10.38
C TYR A 1066 3.70 -42.95 11.07
N GLY A 1067 3.74 -43.46 12.30
CA GLY A 1067 2.54 -43.90 13.02
C GLY A 1067 2.84 -44.46 14.41
N ALA A 1068 1.79 -44.90 15.10
CA ALA A 1068 1.86 -45.35 16.49
C ALA A 1068 2.25 -46.82 16.67
N GLU A 1069 2.76 -47.46 15.61
CA GLU A 1069 3.32 -48.82 15.68
C GLU A 1069 4.66 -48.85 16.43
N ASP A 1070 5.39 -47.72 16.41
CA ASP A 1070 6.53 -47.45 17.30
C ASP A 1070 6.03 -46.59 18.48
N GLU A 1071 6.44 -46.96 19.69
CA GLU A 1071 5.98 -46.31 20.93
C GLU A 1071 6.43 -44.84 21.05
N THR A 1072 7.67 -44.54 20.65
CA THR A 1072 8.23 -43.18 20.70
C THR A 1072 7.52 -42.26 19.71
N ILE A 1073 7.26 -42.75 18.48
CA ILE A 1073 6.49 -42.02 17.48
C ILE A 1073 5.03 -41.87 17.94
N GLY A 1074 4.42 -42.93 18.48
CA GLY A 1074 3.05 -42.93 18.98
C GLY A 1074 2.81 -41.91 20.08
N ASP A 1075 3.69 -41.82 21.06
CA ASP A 1075 3.59 -40.83 22.15
C ASP A 1075 3.88 -39.40 21.67
N PHE A 1076 4.83 -39.22 20.75
CA PHE A 1076 5.05 -37.92 20.13
C PHE A 1076 3.83 -37.45 19.33
N LEU A 1077 3.15 -38.36 18.61
CA LEU A 1077 1.90 -38.05 17.91
C LEU A 1077 0.78 -37.67 18.89
N LYS A 1078 0.58 -38.42 19.99
CA LYS A 1078 -0.38 -38.03 21.05
C LYS A 1078 -0.10 -36.61 21.55
N MET A 1079 1.16 -36.28 21.84
CA MET A 1079 1.58 -34.94 22.28
C MET A 1079 1.32 -33.87 21.21
N GLN A 1080 1.56 -34.15 19.93
CA GLN A 1080 1.29 -33.21 18.84
C GLN A 1080 -0.21 -32.95 18.64
N LEU A 1081 -1.04 -33.99 18.72
CA LEU A 1081 -2.49 -33.92 18.52
C LEU A 1081 -3.23 -33.25 19.72
N GLN A 1082 -2.60 -33.22 20.90
CA GLN A 1082 -3.08 -32.46 22.06
C GLN A 1082 -2.76 -30.95 22.01
N LYS A 1083 -2.00 -30.47 21.01
CA LYS A 1083 -1.66 -29.03 20.90
C LYS A 1083 -2.88 -28.17 20.55
N PRO A 1084 -2.86 -26.86 20.87
CA PRO A 1084 -3.93 -25.94 20.47
C PRO A 1084 -4.19 -25.98 18.97
N ARG A 1085 -5.47 -26.12 18.59
CA ARG A 1085 -5.91 -26.20 17.20
C ARG A 1085 -5.76 -24.84 16.48
N PRO A 1086 -5.46 -24.83 15.18
CA PRO A 1086 -5.46 -25.98 14.27
C PRO A 1086 -4.16 -26.79 14.40
N VAL A 1087 -4.31 -28.12 14.38
CA VAL A 1087 -3.20 -29.05 14.20
C VAL A 1087 -3.32 -29.61 12.79
N ILE A 1088 -2.27 -29.43 11.97
CA ILE A 1088 -2.16 -30.01 10.63
C ILE A 1088 -0.75 -30.57 10.51
N LEU A 1089 -0.58 -31.87 10.74
CA LEU A 1089 0.73 -32.52 10.66
C LEU A 1089 1.07 -32.84 9.20
N ASP A 1090 2.29 -32.51 8.80
CA ASP A 1090 2.84 -32.86 7.49
C ASP A 1090 2.93 -34.39 7.37
N PRO A 1091 2.30 -35.03 6.37
CA PRO A 1091 2.34 -36.50 6.19
C PRO A 1091 3.75 -37.06 6.01
N ALA A 1092 4.75 -36.22 5.70
CA ALA A 1092 6.16 -36.60 5.55
C ALA A 1092 7.00 -36.42 6.83
N ASP A 1093 6.62 -35.47 7.70
CA ASP A 1093 7.37 -35.02 8.89
C ASP A 1093 6.42 -34.86 10.10
N PRO A 1094 6.46 -35.76 11.12
CA PRO A 1094 5.56 -35.71 12.27
C PRO A 1094 5.83 -34.50 13.18
N THR A 1095 6.98 -33.83 13.04
CA THR A 1095 7.32 -32.60 13.77
C THR A 1095 6.72 -31.35 13.13
N GLY A 1096 6.39 -31.41 11.84
CA GLY A 1096 5.88 -30.32 11.02
C GLY A 1096 4.39 -30.04 11.24
N ASN A 1097 4.02 -29.42 12.36
CA ASN A 1097 2.67 -28.90 12.56
C ASN A 1097 2.48 -27.55 11.84
N LEU A 1098 1.89 -27.60 10.64
CA LEU A 1098 1.63 -26.46 9.76
C LEU A 1098 0.42 -25.60 10.20
N GLY A 1099 -0.31 -26.00 11.24
CA GLY A 1099 -1.39 -25.21 11.83
C GLY A 1099 -0.93 -24.19 12.88
N HIS A 1100 0.23 -24.42 13.52
CA HIS A 1100 0.64 -23.70 14.72
C HIS A 1100 1.13 -22.26 14.45
N ASN A 1101 0.88 -21.33 15.40
CA ASN A 1101 1.36 -19.94 15.43
C ASN A 1101 1.12 -19.10 14.15
N ALA A 1102 0.01 -19.34 13.44
CA ALA A 1102 -0.34 -18.62 12.21
C ALA A 1102 -1.71 -17.93 12.28
N ARG A 1103 -1.90 -16.87 11.48
CA ARG A 1103 -3.11 -16.03 11.41
C ARG A 1103 -4.28 -16.70 10.66
N TRP A 1104 -4.73 -17.86 11.15
CA TRP A 1104 -5.93 -18.54 10.63
C TRP A 1104 -7.20 -17.72 10.82
N ASP A 1105 -7.26 -16.84 11.81
CA ASP A 1105 -8.36 -15.91 12.05
C ASP A 1105 -8.57 -14.93 10.88
N LEU A 1106 -7.48 -14.47 10.26
CA LEU A 1106 -7.53 -13.59 9.09
C LEU A 1106 -7.98 -14.36 7.84
N LEU A 1107 -7.46 -15.58 7.62
CA LEU A 1107 -7.95 -16.45 6.53
C LEU A 1107 -9.43 -16.84 6.72
N ALA A 1108 -9.89 -17.08 7.94
CA ALA A 1108 -11.29 -17.38 8.23
C ALA A 1108 -12.23 -16.22 7.87
N LYS A 1109 -11.80 -14.98 8.12
CA LYS A 1109 -12.54 -13.77 7.73
C LYS A 1109 -12.64 -13.62 6.20
N GLU A 1110 -11.52 -13.79 5.49
CA GLU A 1110 -11.52 -13.77 4.02
C GLU A 1110 -12.31 -14.94 3.43
N ALA A 1111 -12.25 -16.12 4.05
CA ALA A 1111 -13.04 -17.28 3.64
C ALA A 1111 -14.54 -16.99 3.74
N ALA A 1112 -15.01 -16.41 4.85
CA ALA A 1112 -16.41 -16.00 5.02
C ALA A 1112 -16.87 -15.01 3.93
N ALA A 1113 -16.02 -14.06 3.53
CA ALA A 1113 -16.31 -13.17 2.40
C ALA A 1113 -16.44 -13.94 1.07
N TYR A 1114 -15.51 -14.86 0.77
CA TYR A 1114 -15.53 -15.68 -0.45
C TYR A 1114 -16.68 -16.70 -0.49
N THR A 1115 -17.16 -17.22 0.64
CA THR A 1115 -18.36 -18.09 0.66
C THR A 1115 -19.63 -17.37 0.19
N SER A 1116 -19.64 -16.03 0.22
CA SER A 1116 -20.74 -15.19 -0.28
C SER A 1116 -20.53 -14.70 -1.73
N ALA A 1117 -19.44 -15.11 -2.39
CA ALA A 1117 -19.04 -14.64 -3.71
C ALA A 1117 -19.52 -15.56 -4.85
N LEU A 1118 -19.45 -15.10 -6.11
CA LEU A 1118 -19.97 -15.82 -7.28
C LEU A 1118 -19.29 -17.18 -7.52
N CYS A 1119 -18.05 -17.35 -7.05
CA CYS A 1119 -17.34 -18.63 -7.10
C CYS A 1119 -17.90 -19.69 -6.13
N CYS A 1120 -18.77 -19.28 -5.21
CA CYS A 1120 -19.39 -20.11 -4.18
C CYS A 1120 -20.92 -20.01 -4.17
N MET A 1121 -21.51 -19.46 -5.24
CA MET A 1121 -22.95 -19.33 -5.45
C MET A 1121 -23.37 -20.05 -6.73
N ASP A 1122 -24.54 -20.68 -6.73
CA ASP A 1122 -25.14 -21.22 -7.95
C ASP A 1122 -25.74 -20.10 -8.85
N LYS A 1123 -26.35 -20.51 -9.97
CA LYS A 1123 -26.99 -19.61 -10.94
C LYS A 1123 -28.19 -18.85 -10.38
N ASP A 1124 -28.84 -19.37 -9.34
CA ASP A 1124 -30.04 -18.81 -8.71
C ASP A 1124 -29.63 -17.92 -7.50
N GLY A 1125 -28.41 -18.10 -7.01
CA GLY A 1125 -27.77 -17.37 -5.93
C GLY A 1125 -27.87 -18.06 -4.57
N ASN A 1126 -28.11 -19.37 -4.55
CA ASN A 1126 -27.96 -20.16 -3.33
C ASN A 1126 -26.47 -20.47 -3.12
N PRO A 1127 -25.99 -20.54 -1.86
CA PRO A 1127 -24.64 -21.01 -1.58
C PRO A 1127 -24.45 -22.44 -2.12
N ILE A 1128 -23.35 -22.65 -2.83
CA ILE A 1128 -22.89 -24.00 -3.19
C ILE A 1128 -22.73 -24.81 -1.89
N LYS A 1129 -23.21 -26.05 -1.90
CA LYS A 1129 -23.10 -26.94 -0.73
C LYS A 1129 -21.65 -27.46 -0.63
N PRO A 1130 -21.00 -27.38 0.54
CA PRO A 1130 -19.74 -28.08 0.76
C PRO A 1130 -19.97 -29.59 0.79
N TRP A 1131 -18.91 -30.37 0.60
CA TRP A 1131 -18.93 -31.81 0.87
C TRP A 1131 -19.15 -32.07 2.37
N PRO A 1132 -19.75 -33.21 2.76
CA PRO A 1132 -20.06 -33.55 4.15
C PRO A 1132 -18.80 -34.00 4.93
N VAL A 1133 -17.80 -33.12 5.02
CA VAL A 1133 -16.56 -33.34 5.75
C VAL A 1133 -16.77 -32.98 7.21
N LYS A 1134 -16.62 -33.97 8.11
CA LYS A 1134 -16.45 -33.66 9.54
C LYS A 1134 -15.11 -32.94 9.74
N ALA A 1135 -15.12 -31.81 10.45
CA ALA A 1135 -13.90 -31.30 11.07
C ALA A 1135 -13.36 -32.44 11.97
N ALA A 1136 -12.11 -32.85 11.76
CA ALA A 1136 -11.53 -33.96 12.51
C ALA A 1136 -11.41 -33.57 13.98
N VAL A 1137 -12.26 -34.19 14.81
CA VAL A 1137 -12.24 -34.05 16.28
C VAL A 1137 -11.08 -34.88 16.82
#